data_AF-A0A956AS25-F1
#
_entry.id   AF-A0A956AS25-F1
#
_cell.length_a   1.000
_cell.length_b   1.000
_cell.length_c   1.000
_cell.angle_alpha   90.00
_cell.angle_beta   90.00
_cell.angle_gamma   90.00
#
_symmetry.space_group_name_H-M   'P 1'
#
loop_
_entity.id
_entity.type
_entity.pdbx_description
1 polymer ?
#
loop_
_entity_poly.entity_id
_entity_poly.type
_entity_poly.pdbx_seq_one_letter_code
_entity_poly.pdbx_strand_id
1 'polypeptide(L)'
;TRGDAAIDAAPDMRPVGDGAEPDAEPGADMADAAPPVDMAVDGAVDGPPMPQDMASPDDMNATDGIAPPEDMHVELDRAPPDEGLPDVLPPDLAPPDLGGPDAERPDVELPDVEPPDVELPDVELPDVEPPVDLGPSTDAAPPACADDPFEPNDALIAPTLLVIARDNEETYPDLRVCPDNEDWYIFDVCARGHVRVEVTFSHADGDLDLHLFGPDLLPIALAESDDDNETLDLDVPFGPLFARVFGAPEVTNDYTLTVAIDCPCRGDDDCAEGLVCQGGDCVPPPDCADDSDCPAPEVCRQGECVPPPPPDGTCAGPFPLAVDDVAMGTTAGVGVDLGDCGGNERAAVPEVVYALTLEAAGTYCLNTRGSAFDTVLYVRGECGAPGTQLACRNDNPGINGAGGQAALDLTLDAPGTVFVFVDGYSGLADRINEGDYTLSVTEGICRPPPECAPETEVDDCGAEQRCFEGQCVRCIEDPDCPPTDRCVANRCTDCTFDADCAEGLRCTPDHVCVACIGDADCGPAEVCRVNRCEPDPTLNGTCLAPAEALVDVVYHGFTDGVGQQVGTCGHIEPNPAAPEVVYRFEPPAPGPYCANSAGSLFDSVVYARTECDAPATEIACNDDARPITGSGAAALDFVAEGPVYVFVDGFSTANVTRRGPYDLVITAGPCRPPPECLVDADCPVGEVCADGECVLAPCVDDNDEENDDRIDSTGLALPAARPAQRLCAQDDDWYRAQVCAGGALSARIEFAHAAADLTLEAIRDSGEVADRSASLTDAESVRVQVGDDEDETVYLRVLGPANASTDYALSASMACPECVFPEDCGEGELCLGEGPDRLCLAARRPAVGEVIVSEVMADPIGEETFNEWFELSNRTDETLWLRDVRVIDDSQDAVHINTDLLLPPRGQVVIARQAANNGGLPRVDFASPSFNLALAGDALVVLGADGRELSAFRYDAGLTFLRPLEASLQLDGTLPPDGDATDPAAWCPATQVYGPGGAGSPGAPNAACPPWPPGLDTDGVFALFTDRCFGCHLGGEFAHVGNFNMDAFPEAVIGVPSDDRPAIQLIAPGDRAGSYLFRKVAGSVVEAGGEGAMMPIGGPFLDAAELEGLGQWIDGLAPP
;
A
#
# COMPACT_ATOMS: atom_id res chain seq x y z
N THR A 1 5.97 57.51 -66.65
CA THR A 1 5.74 58.25 -67.92
C THR A 1 4.38 57.84 -68.46
N ARG A 2 3.36 58.72 -68.45
CA ARG A 2 2.01 58.58 -69.07
C ARG A 2 1.14 57.37 -68.59
N GLY A 3 -0.18 57.49 -68.45
CA GLY A 3 -1.06 58.67 -68.59
C GLY A 3 -2.45 58.36 -69.21
N ASP A 4 -3.52 59.15 -69.04
CA ASP A 4 -3.74 60.37 -68.22
C ASP A 4 -5.29 60.62 -68.07
N ALA A 5 -5.73 61.26 -66.97
CA ALA A 5 -6.97 62.11 -66.83
C ALA A 5 -8.40 61.49 -66.74
N ALA A 6 -9.46 62.18 -66.22
CA ALA A 6 -9.64 63.28 -65.23
C ALA A 6 -11.15 63.63 -65.00
N ILE A 7 -11.44 64.73 -64.26
CA ILE A 7 -12.71 65.54 -64.15
C ILE A 7 -13.77 64.96 -63.19
N ASP A 8 -14.48 65.70 -62.31
CA ASP A 8 -14.41 67.05 -61.66
C ASP A 8 -15.53 67.13 -60.56
N ALA A 9 -15.64 68.06 -59.60
CA ALA A 9 -14.71 68.97 -58.90
C ALA A 9 -15.44 69.76 -57.75
N ALA A 10 -14.66 70.26 -56.76
CA ALA A 10 -14.95 71.35 -55.79
C ALA A 10 -15.98 71.15 -54.63
N PRO A 11 -15.77 71.77 -53.44
CA PRO A 11 -14.57 72.42 -52.80
C PRO A 11 -14.30 71.79 -51.39
N ASP A 12 -13.53 72.27 -50.38
CA ASP A 12 -12.26 73.03 -50.15
C ASP A 12 -11.97 72.93 -48.61
N MET A 13 -10.78 73.01 -48.00
CA MET A 13 -9.36 72.98 -48.44
C MET A 13 -8.42 72.82 -47.20
N ARG A 14 -7.33 72.04 -47.30
CA ARG A 14 -6.02 72.14 -46.55
C ARG A 14 -5.96 71.77 -45.02
N PRO A 15 -4.75 71.50 -44.42
CA PRO A 15 -3.58 70.71 -44.93
C PRO A 15 -2.73 69.91 -43.88
N VAL A 16 -1.96 68.86 -44.32
CA VAL A 16 -0.64 68.35 -43.79
C VAL A 16 -0.54 67.79 -42.33
N GLY A 17 0.22 66.74 -41.97
CA GLY A 17 1.00 65.71 -42.72
C GLY A 17 2.20 65.08 -41.93
N ASP A 18 2.52 63.79 -42.18
CA ASP A 18 3.77 62.97 -41.94
C ASP A 18 4.42 62.89 -40.50
N GLY A 19 5.19 61.87 -40.05
CA GLY A 19 5.52 60.49 -40.54
C GLY A 19 6.80 59.85 -39.90
N ALA A 20 6.91 58.50 -39.89
CA ALA A 20 8.13 57.62 -39.72
C ALA A 20 8.79 57.27 -38.35
N GLU A 21 9.46 56.10 -38.32
CA GLU A 21 10.35 55.46 -37.30
C GLU A 21 11.86 55.62 -37.70
N PRO A 22 12.93 55.08 -37.04
CA PRO A 22 13.06 54.24 -35.82
C PRO A 22 14.21 54.65 -34.81
N ASP A 23 14.45 53.78 -33.81
CA ASP A 23 15.66 53.48 -32.99
C ASP A 23 16.74 54.52 -32.53
N ALA A 24 17.16 54.30 -31.26
CA ALA A 24 18.47 54.53 -30.60
C ALA A 24 18.92 55.93 -30.07
N GLU A 25 18.91 56.05 -28.72
CA GLU A 25 19.82 56.85 -27.84
C GLU A 25 19.86 58.41 -27.97
N PRO A 26 20.65 59.18 -27.15
CA PRO A 26 20.42 59.34 -25.71
C PRO A 26 20.55 60.80 -25.15
N GLY A 27 19.99 61.04 -23.95
CA GLY A 27 20.63 61.87 -22.90
C GLY A 27 20.21 63.35 -22.68
N ALA A 28 20.57 63.85 -21.48
CA ALA A 28 20.52 65.24 -20.97
C ALA A 28 19.11 65.82 -20.65
N ASP A 29 18.93 66.87 -19.82
CA ASP A 29 19.90 67.79 -19.17
C ASP A 29 19.35 68.53 -17.90
N MET A 30 20.25 69.09 -17.07
CA MET A 30 20.08 70.22 -16.11
C MET A 30 19.12 70.10 -14.88
N ALA A 31 19.28 70.84 -13.75
CA ALA A 31 20.43 71.52 -13.10
C ALA A 31 20.03 72.06 -11.68
N ASP A 32 21.01 72.67 -10.97
CA ASP A 32 20.90 73.55 -9.77
C ASP A 32 20.48 72.93 -8.41
N ALA A 33 21.05 73.32 -7.24
CA ALA A 33 22.19 74.21 -6.94
C ALA A 33 22.83 73.92 -5.53
N ALA A 34 23.99 74.54 -5.26
CA ALA A 34 24.81 74.44 -4.02
C ALA A 34 25.50 75.83 -3.74
N PRO A 35 26.64 76.03 -3.02
CA PRO A 35 27.45 75.17 -2.15
C PRO A 35 27.84 75.80 -0.74
N PRO A 36 29.11 76.14 -0.32
CA PRO A 36 29.63 75.75 1.02
C PRO A 36 30.34 76.88 1.83
N VAL A 37 31.01 76.57 2.99
CA VAL A 37 32.35 77.09 3.39
C VAL A 37 33.03 76.18 4.47
N ASP A 38 34.36 76.05 4.42
CA ASP A 38 35.26 75.45 5.45
C ASP A 38 35.58 76.37 6.67
N MET A 39 36.19 75.82 7.73
CA MET A 39 37.59 76.14 8.14
C MET A 39 38.03 75.51 9.49
N ALA A 40 39.34 75.32 9.66
CA ALA A 40 39.98 74.78 10.89
C ALA A 40 41.08 75.73 11.43
N VAL A 41 41.41 75.65 12.74
CA VAL A 41 42.56 76.34 13.39
C VAL A 41 43.08 75.53 14.60
N ASP A 42 44.40 75.53 14.82
CA ASP A 42 45.10 74.95 15.98
C ASP A 42 44.92 75.71 17.33
N GLY A 43 45.32 75.09 18.45
CA GLY A 43 45.76 75.85 19.65
C GLY A 43 45.78 75.11 21.00
N ALA A 44 46.98 74.86 21.55
CA ALA A 44 47.22 74.45 22.96
C ALA A 44 47.32 75.70 23.90
N VAL A 45 47.62 75.69 25.22
CA VAL A 45 48.56 74.91 26.06
C VAL A 45 48.18 75.01 27.56
N ASP A 46 48.38 73.92 28.34
CA ASP A 46 48.86 73.84 29.75
C ASP A 46 48.40 72.50 30.38
N GLY A 47 49.21 71.55 30.88
CA GLY A 47 50.68 71.38 30.96
C GLY A 47 51.23 71.37 32.40
N PRO A 48 52.31 70.61 32.76
CA PRO A 48 52.94 69.41 32.15
C PRO A 48 53.15 68.30 33.26
N PRO A 49 54.14 67.36 33.25
CA PRO A 49 55.05 66.83 32.21
C PRO A 49 55.08 65.28 32.08
N MET A 50 55.92 64.77 31.17
CA MET A 50 56.42 63.37 31.16
C MET A 50 57.63 63.22 32.13
N PRO A 51 58.20 62.00 32.32
CA PRO A 51 59.29 61.60 31.41
C PRO A 51 59.31 60.11 31.00
N GLN A 52 60.17 59.79 30.03
CA GLN A 52 60.66 58.43 29.76
C GLN A 52 61.89 58.12 30.63
N ASP A 53 62.40 56.89 30.50
CA ASP A 53 63.76 56.44 30.83
C ASP A 53 64.22 56.24 32.29
N MET A 54 64.56 54.97 32.53
CA MET A 54 65.72 54.47 33.30
C MET A 54 65.75 54.51 34.85
N ALA A 55 65.94 53.28 35.37
CA ALA A 55 66.78 52.90 36.52
C ALA A 55 66.23 52.96 37.97
N SER A 56 66.07 51.75 38.52
CA SER A 56 66.46 51.36 39.90
C SER A 56 65.54 51.80 41.06
N PRO A 57 65.74 51.28 42.30
CA PRO A 57 64.62 50.78 43.11
C PRO A 57 64.48 51.47 44.48
N ASP A 58 63.59 50.95 45.34
CA ASP A 58 63.87 50.55 46.75
C ASP A 58 62.56 50.32 47.54
N ASP A 59 62.10 49.06 47.53
CA ASP A 59 61.93 48.14 48.69
C ASP A 59 61.31 48.58 50.05
N MET A 60 60.84 47.57 50.78
CA MET A 60 60.46 47.49 52.21
C MET A 60 59.12 48.12 52.67
N ASN A 61 58.38 47.56 53.65
CA ASN A 61 58.67 46.41 54.52
C ASN A 61 57.39 45.65 54.97
N ALA A 62 57.42 44.31 54.85
CA ALA A 62 57.29 43.26 55.91
C ALA A 62 56.17 43.34 57.00
N THR A 63 55.87 42.29 57.78
CA THR A 63 56.56 41.05 58.24
C THR A 63 55.57 39.88 58.34
N ASP A 64 55.90 38.57 58.47
CA ASP A 64 57.09 37.66 58.40
C ASP A 64 56.51 36.28 57.94
N GLY A 65 57.16 35.14 57.64
CA GLY A 65 58.50 34.52 57.79
C GLY A 65 58.26 32.98 57.81
N ILE A 66 59.16 31.98 57.73
CA ILE A 66 60.63 31.76 57.71
C ILE A 66 60.79 30.41 56.93
N ALA A 67 61.43 30.27 55.76
CA ALA A 67 62.88 30.31 55.42
C ALA A 67 63.71 29.06 55.87
N PRO A 68 64.85 28.70 55.22
CA PRO A 68 65.24 28.65 53.78
C PRO A 68 66.18 27.41 53.48
N PRO A 69 67.20 27.35 52.55
CA PRO A 69 67.59 28.11 51.33
C PRO A 69 68.15 27.27 50.08
N GLU A 70 68.60 27.99 49.02
CA GLU A 70 69.68 27.72 48.00
C GLU A 70 69.49 26.94 46.63
N ASP A 71 69.56 27.73 45.53
CA ASP A 71 70.42 27.69 44.29
C ASP A 71 70.36 26.69 43.09
N MET A 72 69.86 27.23 41.95
CA MET A 72 70.46 27.41 40.59
C MET A 72 70.96 26.29 39.62
N HIS A 73 70.31 26.27 38.43
CA HIS A 73 70.83 26.25 37.02
C HIS A 73 71.81 25.18 36.47
N VAL A 74 71.43 24.50 35.37
CA VAL A 74 72.01 24.49 33.99
C VAL A 74 71.44 23.28 33.16
N GLU A 75 71.58 23.31 31.84
CA GLU A 75 70.94 22.47 30.79
C GLU A 75 71.43 21.00 30.63
N LEU A 76 70.73 20.28 29.72
CA LEU A 76 71.09 19.10 28.89
C LEU A 76 70.65 17.67 29.29
N ASP A 77 70.08 16.99 28.28
CA ASP A 77 70.06 15.54 27.93
C ASP A 77 69.78 14.41 28.95
N ARG A 78 68.74 13.61 28.63
CA ARG A 78 68.62 12.13 28.74
C ARG A 78 69.22 11.38 29.96
N ALA A 79 68.37 11.10 30.96
CA ALA A 79 68.22 9.81 31.70
C ALA A 79 69.45 9.22 32.48
N PRO A 80 69.32 8.09 33.22
CA PRO A 80 68.28 7.56 34.15
C PRO A 80 68.90 7.46 35.58
N PRO A 81 68.74 6.41 36.44
CA PRO A 81 67.60 5.57 36.88
C PRO A 81 67.36 5.59 38.43
N ASP A 82 66.39 4.77 38.89
CA ASP A 82 66.31 4.01 40.17
C ASP A 82 66.25 4.65 41.59
N GLU A 83 65.17 4.26 42.30
CA GLU A 83 65.10 3.68 43.67
C GLU A 83 65.78 4.33 44.91
N GLY A 84 64.93 4.83 45.83
CA GLY A 84 64.53 3.95 46.96
C GLY A 84 64.74 4.41 48.42
N LEU A 85 63.85 3.90 49.30
CA LEU A 85 64.00 3.63 50.76
C LEU A 85 64.02 4.80 51.78
N PRO A 86 63.80 4.56 53.10
CA PRO A 86 62.86 3.64 53.81
C PRO A 86 62.07 4.39 54.95
N ASP A 87 61.32 3.82 55.92
CA ASP A 87 61.63 2.81 56.99
C ASP A 87 60.34 2.17 57.61
N VAL A 88 60.40 1.54 58.80
CA VAL A 88 59.48 0.46 59.25
C VAL A 88 59.18 0.44 60.78
N LEU A 89 58.30 -0.49 61.22
CA LEU A 89 58.30 -1.33 62.48
C LEU A 89 56.89 -1.49 63.18
N PRO A 90 56.62 -2.52 64.03
CA PRO A 90 56.35 -3.93 63.64
C PRO A 90 55.25 -4.60 64.56
N PRO A 91 55.26 -5.93 64.82
CA PRO A 91 54.85 -7.11 64.03
C PRO A 91 53.50 -7.67 64.59
N ASP A 92 53.07 -8.95 64.61
CA ASP A 92 53.66 -10.27 64.31
C ASP A 92 52.57 -11.36 64.12
N LEU A 93 52.88 -12.42 63.35
CA LEU A 93 52.17 -13.72 63.18
C LEU A 93 50.69 -13.72 62.68
N ALA A 94 50.10 -14.82 62.16
CA ALA A 94 50.58 -15.91 61.28
C ALA A 94 49.39 -16.84 60.86
N PRO A 95 48.83 -16.75 59.63
CA PRO A 95 47.85 -17.70 59.08
C PRO A 95 48.50 -18.74 58.11
N PRO A 96 47.84 -19.89 57.85
CA PRO A 96 48.30 -20.89 56.85
C PRO A 96 47.84 -20.53 55.42
N ASP A 97 48.57 -20.73 54.31
CA ASP A 97 49.66 -21.67 53.93
C ASP A 97 49.17 -22.99 53.30
N LEU A 98 49.28 -23.09 51.95
CA LEU A 98 50.33 -23.93 51.32
C LEU A 98 50.39 -23.78 49.78
N GLY A 99 51.37 -22.98 49.32
CA GLY A 99 52.21 -23.18 48.12
C GLY A 99 51.62 -23.42 46.71
N GLY A 100 52.10 -22.60 45.74
CA GLY A 100 52.33 -23.07 44.36
C GLY A 100 53.55 -24.02 44.26
N PRO A 101 54.05 -24.33 43.05
CA PRO A 101 55.20 -23.54 42.60
C PRO A 101 55.34 -23.31 41.07
N ASP A 102 56.38 -22.55 40.75
CA ASP A 102 56.91 -22.04 39.47
C ASP A 102 57.54 -23.11 38.52
N ALA A 103 57.66 -22.79 37.22
CA ALA A 103 58.39 -23.57 36.20
C ALA A 103 58.82 -22.75 34.96
N GLU A 104 60.07 -22.96 34.49
CA GLU A 104 60.64 -22.33 33.28
C GLU A 104 60.09 -22.91 31.95
N ARG A 105 60.22 -22.16 30.83
CA ARG A 105 59.84 -22.63 29.48
C ARG A 105 60.99 -23.34 28.74
N PRO A 106 60.78 -24.58 28.22
CA PRO A 106 61.64 -25.20 27.20
C PRO A 106 60.92 -25.42 25.85
N ASP A 107 61.66 -25.38 24.74
CA ASP A 107 61.12 -25.65 23.40
C ASP A 107 61.00 -27.17 23.10
N VAL A 108 59.86 -27.60 22.57
CA VAL A 108 59.69 -28.85 21.79
C VAL A 108 58.69 -28.61 20.65
N GLU A 109 58.90 -29.28 19.52
CA GLU A 109 58.11 -29.21 18.28
C GLU A 109 56.67 -29.74 18.44
N LEU A 110 55.78 -29.40 17.50
CA LEU A 110 54.49 -30.06 17.29
C LEU A 110 54.69 -31.42 16.58
N PRO A 111 54.11 -32.50 17.12
CA PRO A 111 53.61 -33.59 16.29
C PRO A 111 52.15 -33.91 16.60
N ASP A 112 51.33 -34.00 15.57
CA ASP A 112 49.92 -34.41 15.67
C ASP A 112 49.81 -35.89 16.03
N VAL A 113 49.05 -36.23 17.09
CA VAL A 113 48.56 -37.60 17.34
C VAL A 113 47.15 -37.55 17.94
N GLU A 114 46.30 -38.42 17.39
CA GLU A 114 44.86 -38.60 17.60
C GLU A 114 44.41 -38.92 19.05
N PRO A 115 43.10 -38.76 19.36
CA PRO A 115 42.53 -39.12 20.67
C PRO A 115 42.59 -40.64 20.94
N PRO A 116 42.80 -41.06 22.21
CA PRO A 116 42.64 -42.46 22.62
C PRO A 116 41.22 -42.76 23.14
N ASP A 117 40.60 -43.81 22.59
CA ASP A 117 39.24 -44.33 22.92
C ASP A 117 39.15 -45.09 24.28
N VAL A 118 38.27 -46.13 24.33
CA VAL A 118 38.17 -47.26 25.30
C VAL A 118 37.06 -47.08 26.37
N GLU A 119 35.89 -47.76 26.34
CA GLU A 119 35.40 -48.89 25.49
C GLU A 119 33.87 -48.83 25.23
N LEU A 120 33.44 -49.40 24.09
CA LEU A 120 32.15 -50.09 23.95
C LEU A 120 32.36 -51.60 24.26
N PRO A 121 31.42 -52.29 24.95
CA PRO A 121 31.64 -53.70 25.33
C PRO A 121 31.36 -54.69 24.18
N ASP A 122 32.41 -55.43 23.77
CA ASP A 122 32.43 -56.39 22.66
C ASP A 122 31.68 -57.73 22.89
N VAL A 123 31.40 -58.42 21.77
CA VAL A 123 31.19 -59.88 21.71
C VAL A 123 31.92 -60.47 20.49
N GLU A 124 33.02 -61.19 20.72
CA GLU A 124 33.93 -61.69 19.66
C GLU A 124 33.59 -63.06 19.03
N LEU A 125 33.78 -63.14 17.70
CA LEU A 125 34.55 -64.13 16.89
C LEU A 125 34.42 -65.66 17.14
N PRO A 126 34.37 -66.49 16.06
CA PRO A 126 35.62 -66.95 15.43
C PRO A 126 35.62 -67.11 13.88
N ASP A 127 36.81 -67.39 13.34
CA ASP A 127 37.21 -67.37 11.90
C ASP A 127 36.60 -68.45 10.97
N VAL A 128 36.74 -68.27 9.63
CA VAL A 128 37.36 -69.25 8.69
C VAL A 128 37.54 -68.70 7.25
N GLU A 129 38.46 -69.32 6.49
CA GLU A 129 39.00 -68.96 5.15
C GLU A 129 38.02 -68.98 3.94
N PRO A 130 38.36 -68.30 2.81
CA PRO A 130 37.56 -68.19 1.56
C PRO A 130 37.89 -69.29 0.51
N PRO A 131 37.36 -69.29 -0.75
CA PRO A 131 36.18 -68.60 -1.35
C PRO A 131 35.19 -69.56 -2.08
N VAL A 132 33.97 -69.10 -2.42
CA VAL A 132 33.13 -69.68 -3.51
C VAL A 132 32.30 -68.58 -4.21
N ASP A 133 32.18 -68.66 -5.54
CA ASP A 133 31.36 -67.81 -6.43
C ASP A 133 29.88 -68.25 -6.47
N LEU A 134 28.94 -67.29 -6.40
CA LEU A 134 27.51 -67.46 -6.68
C LEU A 134 26.85 -66.24 -7.40
N GLY A 135 27.52 -65.65 -8.40
CA GLY A 135 26.87 -64.76 -9.37
C GLY A 135 26.44 -63.35 -8.89
N PRO A 136 25.77 -62.57 -9.78
CA PRO A 136 25.42 -61.17 -9.51
C PRO A 136 24.05 -60.99 -8.86
N SER A 137 23.96 -60.01 -7.97
CA SER A 137 22.74 -59.29 -7.63
C SER A 137 23.04 -57.80 -7.70
N THR A 138 22.15 -57.02 -8.29
CA THR A 138 22.01 -55.59 -7.99
C THR A 138 21.38 -55.48 -6.57
N ASP A 139 21.45 -54.38 -5.82
CA ASP A 139 20.88 -53.07 -6.10
C ASP A 139 21.65 -51.95 -5.35
N ALA A 140 21.39 -50.69 -5.71
CA ALA A 140 21.87 -49.50 -5.02
C ALA A 140 20.70 -48.78 -4.31
N ALA A 141 21.01 -47.78 -3.48
CA ALA A 141 19.99 -46.85 -2.99
C ALA A 141 19.38 -46.08 -4.18
N PRO A 142 18.09 -45.69 -4.11
CA PRO A 142 17.46 -44.85 -5.13
C PRO A 142 18.13 -43.45 -5.18
N PRO A 143 18.07 -42.75 -6.33
CA PRO A 143 18.38 -41.33 -6.40
C PRO A 143 17.31 -40.50 -5.67
N ALA A 144 17.57 -39.21 -5.47
CA ALA A 144 16.52 -38.25 -5.14
C ALA A 144 15.52 -38.11 -6.30
N CYS A 145 14.39 -37.44 -6.04
CA CYS A 145 13.58 -36.87 -7.11
C CYS A 145 14.42 -35.92 -7.96
N ALA A 146 13.96 -35.65 -9.18
CA ALA A 146 14.59 -34.71 -10.09
C ALA A 146 13.47 -34.01 -10.85
N ASP A 147 13.43 -32.71 -10.60
CA ASP A 147 12.43 -31.72 -10.97
C ASP A 147 12.29 -31.57 -12.50
N ASP A 148 11.14 -31.08 -12.95
CA ASP A 148 10.75 -31.10 -14.37
C ASP A 148 11.15 -29.82 -15.16
N PRO A 149 11.02 -29.80 -16.51
CA PRO A 149 11.44 -28.66 -17.33
C PRO A 149 10.74 -27.31 -17.10
N PHE A 150 9.66 -27.25 -16.30
CA PHE A 150 8.88 -26.03 -16.04
C PHE A 150 9.05 -25.43 -14.64
N GLU A 151 9.86 -26.05 -13.79
CA GLU A 151 10.18 -25.59 -12.45
C GLU A 151 11.09 -24.33 -12.48
N PRO A 152 10.93 -23.38 -11.53
CA PRO A 152 10.04 -23.43 -10.37
C PRO A 152 8.59 -23.07 -10.71
N ASN A 153 7.65 -23.96 -10.39
CA ASN A 153 6.21 -23.72 -10.44
C ASN A 153 5.43 -24.27 -9.22
N ASP A 154 6.15 -24.67 -8.16
CA ASP A 154 5.74 -25.01 -6.77
C ASP A 154 4.54 -24.24 -6.16
N ALA A 155 4.17 -23.07 -6.69
CA ALA A 155 3.21 -22.17 -6.06
C ALA A 155 2.47 -21.26 -7.05
N LEU A 156 1.24 -20.91 -6.69
CA LEU A 156 0.36 -19.94 -7.38
C LEU A 156 0.98 -18.54 -7.61
N ILE A 157 2.09 -18.21 -6.95
CA ILE A 157 2.82 -16.94 -7.16
C ILE A 157 3.87 -17.03 -8.28
N ALA A 158 4.20 -18.22 -8.77
CA ALA A 158 5.13 -18.48 -9.87
C ALA A 158 4.60 -19.51 -10.91
N PRO A 159 3.35 -19.40 -11.40
CA PRO A 159 2.76 -20.40 -12.28
C PRO A 159 3.38 -20.37 -13.69
N THR A 160 3.60 -21.54 -14.30
CA THR A 160 4.12 -21.64 -15.68
C THR A 160 3.07 -21.17 -16.69
N LEU A 161 3.43 -20.19 -17.53
CA LEU A 161 2.55 -19.69 -18.60
C LEU A 161 2.51 -20.65 -19.81
N LEU A 162 1.37 -21.30 -20.02
CA LEU A 162 1.13 -22.20 -21.15
C LEU A 162 0.51 -21.43 -22.33
N VAL A 163 1.34 -21.08 -23.32
CA VAL A 163 0.91 -20.34 -24.52
C VAL A 163 0.22 -21.26 -25.52
N ILE A 164 -1.08 -21.50 -25.30
CA ILE A 164 -1.92 -22.38 -26.13
C ILE A 164 -2.63 -21.56 -27.21
N ALA A 165 -2.58 -22.02 -28.47
CA ALA A 165 -3.30 -21.39 -29.56
C ALA A 165 -4.82 -21.64 -29.49
N ARG A 166 -5.63 -20.71 -29.99
CA ARG A 166 -7.08 -20.87 -30.08
C ARG A 166 -7.48 -22.01 -31.02
N ASP A 167 -8.52 -22.75 -30.64
CA ASP A 167 -9.05 -23.92 -31.35
C ASP A 167 -7.99 -25.00 -31.58
N ASN A 168 -7.17 -25.25 -30.55
CA ASN A 168 -6.01 -26.12 -30.59
C ASN A 168 -5.93 -26.96 -29.30
N GLU A 169 -5.15 -28.02 -29.37
CA GLU A 169 -4.87 -28.97 -28.29
C GLU A 169 -3.34 -29.08 -28.21
N GLU A 170 -2.76 -28.70 -27.09
CA GLU A 170 -1.32 -28.81 -26.84
C GLU A 170 -1.09 -29.78 -25.67
N THR A 171 -0.04 -30.59 -25.80
CA THR A 171 0.33 -31.63 -24.84
C THR A 171 1.76 -31.41 -24.35
N TYR A 172 1.93 -31.41 -23.04
CA TYR A 172 3.16 -31.19 -22.31
C TYR A 172 3.57 -32.52 -21.63
N PRO A 173 4.44 -33.32 -22.27
CA PRO A 173 4.91 -34.60 -21.75
C PRO A 173 6.16 -34.45 -20.88
N ASP A 174 6.54 -35.56 -20.25
CA ASP A 174 7.77 -35.67 -19.42
C ASP A 174 7.76 -34.71 -18.21
N LEU A 175 6.58 -34.48 -17.62
CA LEU A 175 6.34 -33.66 -16.41
C LEU A 175 6.36 -34.50 -15.13
N ARG A 176 6.60 -33.89 -13.95
CA ARG A 176 6.70 -34.63 -12.68
C ARG A 176 6.44 -33.80 -11.42
N VAL A 177 5.50 -34.30 -10.61
CA VAL A 177 5.36 -33.97 -9.18
C VAL A 177 6.38 -34.78 -8.35
N CYS A 178 7.08 -34.09 -7.44
CA CYS A 178 7.97 -34.62 -6.42
C CYS A 178 7.34 -34.53 -5.00
N PRO A 179 7.95 -35.13 -3.95
CA PRO A 179 7.39 -35.10 -2.60
C PRO A 179 7.34 -33.67 -2.02
N ASP A 180 6.26 -33.34 -1.31
CA ASP A 180 5.97 -32.02 -0.74
C ASP A 180 5.94 -30.83 -1.76
N ASN A 181 5.73 -31.11 -3.05
CA ASN A 181 5.74 -30.14 -4.17
C ASN A 181 4.43 -30.21 -5.00
N GLU A 182 4.05 -29.11 -5.67
CA GLU A 182 2.81 -28.99 -6.46
C GLU A 182 2.91 -27.99 -7.63
N ASP A 183 2.36 -28.37 -8.78
CA ASP A 183 2.68 -27.72 -10.04
C ASP A 183 1.56 -26.76 -10.48
N TRP A 184 1.87 -25.47 -10.58
CA TRP A 184 0.91 -24.44 -11.00
C TRP A 184 1.14 -23.96 -12.43
N TYR A 185 0.06 -23.91 -13.21
CA TYR A 185 0.04 -23.49 -14.61
C TYR A 185 -1.00 -22.38 -14.84
N ILE A 186 -0.73 -21.44 -15.74
CA ILE A 186 -1.66 -20.38 -16.15
C ILE A 186 -1.84 -20.35 -17.67
N PHE A 187 -3.07 -20.21 -18.17
CA PHE A 187 -3.36 -20.07 -19.61
C PHE A 187 -4.60 -19.22 -19.91
N ASP A 188 -4.56 -18.49 -21.04
CA ASP A 188 -5.65 -17.63 -21.51
C ASP A 188 -6.75 -18.41 -22.24
N VAL A 189 -8.01 -18.17 -21.88
CA VAL A 189 -9.17 -18.76 -22.55
C VAL A 189 -10.05 -17.69 -23.21
N CYS A 190 -10.49 -17.99 -24.44
CA CYS A 190 -11.45 -17.16 -25.17
C CYS A 190 -12.79 -17.03 -24.43
N ALA A 191 -13.50 -15.93 -24.67
CA ALA A 191 -14.82 -15.76 -24.09
C ALA A 191 -15.78 -16.86 -24.59
N ARG A 192 -16.50 -17.46 -23.64
CA ARG A 192 -17.34 -18.66 -23.81
C ARG A 192 -16.62 -19.83 -24.49
N GLY A 193 -15.32 -19.94 -24.27
CA GLY A 193 -14.52 -21.08 -24.70
C GLY A 193 -14.88 -22.36 -23.93
N HIS A 194 -14.80 -23.48 -24.62
CA HIS A 194 -14.91 -24.81 -24.04
C HIS A 194 -13.49 -25.35 -23.81
N VAL A 195 -13.18 -25.70 -22.57
CA VAL A 195 -11.83 -26.08 -22.13
C VAL A 195 -11.83 -27.53 -21.67
N ARG A 196 -10.86 -28.31 -22.18
CA ARG A 196 -10.43 -29.56 -21.56
C ARG A 196 -9.07 -29.40 -20.92
N VAL A 197 -8.92 -29.88 -19.69
CA VAL A 197 -7.63 -30.13 -19.04
C VAL A 197 -7.61 -31.60 -18.66
N GLU A 198 -6.61 -32.34 -19.12
CA GLU A 198 -6.43 -33.78 -18.88
C GLU A 198 -5.01 -34.01 -18.35
N VAL A 199 -4.91 -34.64 -17.17
CA VAL A 199 -3.63 -35.03 -16.55
C VAL A 199 -3.54 -36.54 -16.66
N THR A 200 -2.57 -37.05 -17.43
CA THR A 200 -2.40 -38.50 -17.60
C THR A 200 -1.19 -39.01 -16.85
N PHE A 201 -1.39 -39.95 -15.91
CA PHE A 201 -0.39 -40.47 -14.98
C PHE A 201 -0.59 -41.99 -14.72
N SER A 202 0.12 -42.53 -13.72
CA SER A 202 0.01 -43.93 -13.28
C SER A 202 -0.33 -44.01 -11.79
N HIS A 203 -1.56 -44.35 -11.42
CA HIS A 203 -1.97 -44.49 -10.01
C HIS A 203 -1.17 -45.58 -9.27
N ALA A 204 -0.52 -46.48 -10.01
CA ALA A 204 0.38 -47.50 -9.45
C ALA A 204 1.67 -46.91 -8.83
N ASP A 205 2.03 -45.67 -9.18
CA ASP A 205 3.23 -44.97 -8.74
C ASP A 205 2.91 -43.80 -7.77
N GLY A 206 1.68 -43.28 -7.79
CA GLY A 206 1.10 -42.35 -6.82
C GLY A 206 -0.20 -41.71 -7.32
N ASP A 207 -1.04 -41.18 -6.43
CA ASP A 207 -2.26 -40.44 -6.80
C ASP A 207 -1.96 -38.96 -7.08
N LEU A 208 -2.65 -38.38 -8.06
CA LEU A 208 -2.63 -36.96 -8.38
C LEU A 208 -4.07 -36.41 -8.43
N ASP A 209 -4.23 -35.12 -8.13
CA ASP A 209 -5.47 -34.37 -8.18
C ASP A 209 -5.30 -33.15 -9.10
N LEU A 210 -6.38 -32.72 -9.78
CA LEU A 210 -6.39 -31.59 -10.71
C LEU A 210 -7.46 -30.56 -10.34
N HIS A 211 -7.02 -29.36 -9.96
CA HIS A 211 -7.91 -28.22 -9.66
C HIS A 211 -7.80 -27.13 -10.72
N LEU A 212 -8.91 -26.46 -11.04
CA LEU A 212 -8.96 -25.36 -12.02
C LEU A 212 -9.66 -24.13 -11.41
N PHE A 213 -8.94 -23.01 -11.37
CA PHE A 213 -9.36 -21.75 -10.74
C PHE A 213 -9.57 -20.63 -11.77
N GLY A 214 -10.42 -19.67 -11.42
CA GLY A 214 -10.67 -18.47 -12.22
C GLY A 214 -9.68 -17.32 -11.99
N PRO A 215 -9.83 -16.19 -12.71
CA PRO A 215 -9.04 -14.98 -12.50
C PRO A 215 -9.16 -14.35 -11.10
N ASP A 216 -10.19 -14.74 -10.35
CA ASP A 216 -10.47 -14.36 -8.97
C ASP A 216 -9.95 -15.37 -7.93
N LEU A 217 -9.19 -16.38 -8.39
CA LEU A 217 -8.63 -17.49 -7.62
C LEU A 217 -9.68 -18.36 -6.91
N LEU A 218 -10.95 -18.28 -7.32
CA LEU A 218 -11.98 -19.21 -6.87
C LEU A 218 -11.96 -20.49 -7.72
N PRO A 219 -12.11 -21.69 -7.11
CA PRO A 219 -12.16 -22.94 -7.86
C PRO A 219 -13.43 -23.01 -8.72
N ILE A 220 -13.24 -23.18 -10.03
CA ILE A 220 -14.31 -23.36 -11.01
C ILE A 220 -14.68 -24.85 -11.12
N ALA A 221 -13.67 -25.73 -11.13
CA ALA A 221 -13.86 -27.17 -11.22
C ALA A 221 -12.70 -27.93 -10.54
N LEU A 222 -13.00 -29.15 -10.10
CA LEU A 222 -12.10 -30.05 -9.38
C LEU A 222 -12.26 -31.46 -9.95
N ALA A 223 -11.16 -32.16 -10.21
CA ALA A 223 -11.11 -33.59 -10.51
C ALA A 223 -10.20 -34.25 -9.49
N GLU A 224 -10.79 -35.16 -8.71
CA GLU A 224 -10.18 -35.86 -7.57
C GLU A 224 -10.63 -37.33 -7.66
N SER A 225 -9.72 -38.26 -7.96
CA SER A 225 -10.08 -39.63 -8.41
C SER A 225 -9.06 -40.70 -7.97
N ASP A 226 -9.50 -41.72 -7.21
CA ASP A 226 -8.66 -42.89 -6.86
C ASP A 226 -8.38 -43.86 -8.07
N ASP A 227 -8.36 -43.39 -9.32
CA ASP A 227 -8.01 -44.18 -10.52
C ASP A 227 -7.20 -43.41 -11.58
N ASP A 228 -6.70 -44.09 -12.62
CA ASP A 228 -5.77 -43.46 -13.56
C ASP A 228 -6.44 -42.30 -14.37
N ASN A 229 -5.82 -41.11 -14.34
CA ASN A 229 -6.03 -39.89 -15.14
C ASN A 229 -7.23 -38.97 -14.79
N GLU A 230 -6.96 -37.73 -14.36
CA GLU A 230 -7.96 -36.67 -14.14
C GLU A 230 -8.40 -36.04 -15.47
N THR A 231 -9.65 -35.61 -15.54
CA THR A 231 -10.13 -34.80 -16.67
C THR A 231 -11.20 -33.81 -16.25
N LEU A 232 -10.96 -32.54 -16.57
CA LEU A 232 -11.93 -31.45 -16.54
C LEU A 232 -12.32 -31.08 -17.97
N ASP A 233 -13.62 -30.99 -18.28
CA ASP A 233 -14.13 -30.67 -19.62
C ASP A 233 -15.39 -29.79 -19.47
N LEU A 234 -15.29 -28.47 -19.68
CA LEU A 234 -16.32 -27.49 -19.32
C LEU A 234 -16.31 -26.20 -20.16
N ASP A 235 -17.47 -25.51 -20.22
CA ASP A 235 -17.59 -24.14 -20.73
C ASP A 235 -17.18 -23.12 -19.64
N VAL A 236 -16.33 -22.13 -19.98
CA VAL A 236 -15.91 -21.05 -19.06
C VAL A 236 -16.25 -19.65 -19.61
N PRO A 237 -16.50 -18.64 -18.75
CA PRO A 237 -17.00 -17.34 -19.21
C PRO A 237 -15.99 -16.55 -20.04
N PHE A 238 -14.77 -16.32 -19.54
CA PHE A 238 -13.58 -15.78 -20.23
C PHE A 238 -12.41 -15.68 -19.23
N GLY A 239 -11.18 -15.48 -19.73
CA GLY A 239 -10.04 -14.98 -18.94
C GLY A 239 -8.90 -15.99 -18.76
N PRO A 240 -7.84 -15.61 -18.02
CA PRO A 240 -6.81 -16.54 -17.59
C PRO A 240 -7.37 -17.53 -16.57
N LEU A 241 -7.06 -18.81 -16.76
CA LEU A 241 -7.34 -19.86 -15.79
C LEU A 241 -6.02 -20.36 -15.18
N PHE A 242 -6.08 -20.77 -13.92
CA PHE A 242 -4.98 -21.43 -13.23
C PHE A 242 -5.32 -22.91 -13.06
N ALA A 243 -4.45 -23.81 -13.51
CA ALA A 243 -4.52 -25.23 -13.21
C ALA A 243 -3.45 -25.58 -12.17
N ARG A 244 -3.81 -26.41 -11.19
CA ARG A 244 -2.94 -26.93 -10.13
C ARG A 244 -2.96 -28.45 -10.21
N VAL A 245 -1.79 -29.06 -10.34
CA VAL A 245 -1.59 -30.51 -10.29
C VAL A 245 -0.82 -30.82 -9.01
N PHE A 246 -1.37 -31.67 -8.14
CA PHE A 246 -0.76 -31.95 -6.84
C PHE A 246 -1.02 -33.40 -6.43
N GLY A 247 -0.25 -33.91 -5.48
CA GLY A 247 -0.43 -35.26 -4.93
C GLY A 247 -0.41 -35.28 -3.40
N ALA A 248 -0.51 -36.47 -2.81
CA ALA A 248 -0.26 -36.64 -1.38
C ALA A 248 1.24 -36.43 -1.05
N PRO A 249 1.61 -35.92 0.14
CA PRO A 249 2.99 -35.51 0.48
C PRO A 249 4.14 -36.46 0.12
N GLU A 250 3.94 -37.78 0.21
CA GLU A 250 4.98 -38.79 -0.11
C GLU A 250 4.97 -39.27 -1.59
N VAL A 251 4.18 -38.65 -2.48
CA VAL A 251 4.05 -39.03 -3.89
C VAL A 251 5.28 -38.62 -4.71
N THR A 252 5.56 -39.37 -5.77
CA THR A 252 6.44 -38.96 -6.87
C THR A 252 5.90 -39.60 -8.13
N ASN A 253 5.44 -38.83 -9.12
CA ASN A 253 4.83 -39.41 -10.31
C ASN A 253 5.17 -38.64 -11.59
N ASP A 254 5.42 -39.39 -12.66
CA ASP A 254 5.60 -38.86 -14.02
C ASP A 254 4.22 -38.73 -14.68
N TYR A 255 3.88 -37.54 -15.17
CA TYR A 255 2.60 -37.26 -15.81
C TYR A 255 2.76 -36.54 -17.16
N THR A 256 1.62 -36.21 -17.76
CA THR A 256 1.54 -35.46 -19.01
C THR A 256 0.27 -34.63 -18.99
N LEU A 257 0.42 -33.31 -19.10
CA LEU A 257 -0.68 -32.35 -19.11
C LEU A 257 -1.12 -32.11 -20.56
N THR A 258 -2.41 -32.25 -20.85
CA THR A 258 -3.01 -31.84 -22.14
C THR A 258 -4.07 -30.79 -21.91
N VAL A 259 -3.99 -29.69 -22.64
CA VAL A 259 -4.97 -28.60 -22.59
C VAL A 259 -5.52 -28.34 -23.99
N ALA A 260 -6.84 -28.39 -24.11
CA ALA A 260 -7.55 -28.09 -25.36
C ALA A 260 -8.53 -26.92 -25.16
N ILE A 261 -8.50 -25.97 -26.09
CA ILE A 261 -9.36 -24.77 -26.07
C ILE A 261 -10.12 -24.71 -27.39
N ASP A 262 -11.45 -24.81 -27.36
CA ASP A 262 -12.34 -24.69 -28.54
C ASP A 262 -13.21 -23.43 -28.42
N CYS A 263 -13.08 -22.47 -29.34
CA CYS A 263 -13.80 -21.19 -29.30
C CYS A 263 -15.02 -21.17 -30.24
N PRO A 264 -16.12 -20.47 -29.88
CA PRO A 264 -17.41 -20.65 -30.57
C PRO A 264 -17.51 -20.15 -32.03
N CYS A 265 -16.58 -19.33 -32.56
CA CYS A 265 -16.56 -18.98 -34.00
C CYS A 265 -15.18 -18.61 -34.55
N ARG A 266 -14.99 -18.79 -35.87
CA ARG A 266 -13.80 -18.35 -36.65
C ARG A 266 -14.11 -17.23 -37.64
N GLY A 267 -15.37 -17.06 -38.03
CA GLY A 267 -15.86 -15.93 -38.84
C GLY A 267 -17.39 -15.87 -38.88
N ASP A 268 -17.94 -14.79 -39.46
CA ASP A 268 -19.39 -14.53 -39.49
C ASP A 268 -20.23 -15.68 -40.07
N ASP A 269 -19.66 -16.46 -41.00
CA ASP A 269 -20.30 -17.63 -41.63
C ASP A 269 -20.55 -18.80 -40.64
N ASP A 270 -19.87 -18.83 -39.49
CA ASP A 270 -20.10 -19.82 -38.41
C ASP A 270 -21.27 -19.43 -37.51
N CYS A 271 -21.70 -18.17 -37.54
CA CYS A 271 -22.70 -17.60 -36.65
C CYS A 271 -24.14 -17.72 -37.18
N ALA A 272 -25.12 -17.66 -36.27
CA ALA A 272 -26.54 -17.67 -36.64
C ALA A 272 -26.97 -16.35 -37.34
N GLU A 273 -27.98 -16.42 -38.22
CA GLU A 273 -28.48 -15.25 -38.98
C GLU A 273 -28.82 -14.07 -38.04
N GLY A 274 -28.00 -13.01 -38.08
CA GLY A 274 -28.15 -11.81 -37.25
C GLY A 274 -27.04 -11.60 -36.21
N LEU A 275 -26.04 -12.48 -36.13
CA LEU A 275 -24.84 -12.35 -35.31
C LEU A 275 -23.59 -12.19 -36.20
N VAL A 276 -22.49 -11.68 -35.63
CA VAL A 276 -21.17 -11.53 -36.26
C VAL A 276 -20.09 -12.12 -35.36
N CYS A 277 -18.99 -12.59 -35.94
CA CYS A 277 -17.91 -13.22 -35.18
C CYS A 277 -16.87 -12.18 -34.76
N GLN A 278 -16.91 -11.75 -33.49
CA GLN A 278 -16.00 -10.75 -32.93
C GLN A 278 -15.21 -11.36 -31.76
N GLY A 279 -13.88 -11.37 -31.88
CA GLY A 279 -13.01 -11.85 -30.81
C GLY A 279 -13.10 -13.35 -30.49
N GLY A 280 -13.85 -14.14 -31.26
CA GLY A 280 -14.14 -15.56 -31.03
C GLY A 280 -15.59 -15.85 -30.62
N ASP A 281 -16.38 -14.81 -30.31
CA ASP A 281 -17.80 -14.91 -29.97
C ASP A 281 -18.71 -14.55 -31.15
N CYS A 282 -19.83 -15.27 -31.28
CA CYS A 282 -20.96 -14.86 -32.12
C CYS A 282 -21.82 -13.82 -31.38
N VAL A 283 -21.37 -12.56 -31.37
CA VAL A 283 -22.10 -11.43 -30.77
C VAL A 283 -23.16 -10.87 -31.73
N PRO A 284 -24.21 -10.19 -31.24
CA PRO A 284 -24.98 -9.28 -32.09
C PRO A 284 -24.04 -8.22 -32.69
N PRO A 285 -24.23 -7.79 -33.95
CA PRO A 285 -23.57 -6.57 -34.43
C PRO A 285 -24.00 -5.40 -33.53
N PRO A 286 -23.11 -4.42 -33.27
CA PRO A 286 -23.40 -3.33 -32.35
C PRO A 286 -24.67 -2.57 -32.74
N ASP A 287 -25.50 -2.24 -31.75
CA ASP A 287 -26.79 -1.55 -31.93
C ASP A 287 -26.61 -0.13 -32.51
N CYS A 288 -25.42 0.46 -32.37
CA CYS A 288 -25.07 1.76 -32.92
C CYS A 288 -23.63 1.85 -33.43
N ALA A 289 -23.41 2.73 -34.41
CA ALA A 289 -22.09 3.21 -34.80
C ALA A 289 -21.87 4.69 -34.42
N ASP A 290 -22.94 5.48 -34.36
CA ASP A 290 -22.94 6.82 -33.73
C ASP A 290 -24.27 7.13 -33.01
N ASP A 291 -24.32 8.24 -32.27
CA ASP A 291 -25.49 8.65 -31.47
C ASP A 291 -26.81 8.74 -32.26
N SER A 292 -26.76 8.87 -33.59
CA SER A 292 -27.96 8.97 -34.43
C SER A 292 -28.62 7.63 -34.76
N ASP A 293 -27.95 6.51 -34.48
CA ASP A 293 -28.56 5.17 -34.50
C ASP A 293 -29.42 4.93 -33.24
N CYS A 294 -29.14 5.63 -32.13
CA CYS A 294 -29.76 5.39 -30.82
C CYS A 294 -31.12 6.08 -30.60
N PRO A 295 -32.03 5.47 -29.81
CA PRO A 295 -33.29 6.10 -29.43
C PRO A 295 -33.07 7.10 -28.29
N ALA A 296 -33.15 8.40 -28.60
CA ALA A 296 -33.02 9.46 -27.61
C ALA A 296 -33.89 9.23 -26.35
N PRO A 297 -33.33 9.35 -25.13
CA PRO A 297 -32.12 10.11 -24.80
C PRO A 297 -30.78 9.35 -24.88
N GLU A 298 -30.77 8.07 -25.27
CA GLU A 298 -29.57 7.23 -25.27
C GLU A 298 -28.51 7.72 -26.29
N VAL A 299 -27.24 7.48 -25.97
CA VAL A 299 -26.05 7.85 -26.75
C VAL A 299 -25.21 6.60 -27.03
N CYS A 300 -24.45 6.61 -28.13
CA CYS A 300 -23.68 5.46 -28.55
C CYS A 300 -22.34 5.41 -27.80
N ARG A 301 -22.13 4.39 -26.97
CA ARG A 301 -20.84 4.12 -26.33
C ARG A 301 -20.44 2.66 -26.55
N GLN A 302 -19.24 2.47 -27.08
CA GLN A 302 -18.62 1.16 -27.32
C GLN A 302 -19.45 0.19 -28.20
N GLY A 303 -20.46 0.70 -28.92
CA GLY A 303 -21.36 -0.08 -29.79
C GLY A 303 -22.76 -0.32 -29.19
N GLU A 304 -23.01 0.08 -27.95
CA GLU A 304 -24.32 0.01 -27.30
C GLU A 304 -24.96 1.40 -27.15
N CYS A 305 -26.29 1.45 -27.25
CA CYS A 305 -27.09 2.61 -26.88
C CYS A 305 -27.28 2.65 -25.37
N VAL A 306 -26.54 3.51 -24.70
CA VAL A 306 -26.56 3.63 -23.24
C VAL A 306 -27.19 4.96 -22.82
N PRO A 307 -27.81 5.05 -21.63
CA PRO A 307 -28.19 6.33 -21.06
C PRO A 307 -26.97 7.27 -20.99
N PRO A 308 -27.12 8.57 -21.29
CA PRO A 308 -26.03 9.52 -21.18
C PRO A 308 -25.54 9.59 -19.72
N PRO A 309 -24.26 9.94 -19.50
CA PRO A 309 -23.75 10.08 -18.13
C PRO A 309 -24.58 11.10 -17.34
N PRO A 310 -24.71 10.93 -16.01
CA PRO A 310 -25.37 11.93 -15.19
C PRO A 310 -24.68 13.29 -15.38
N PRO A 311 -25.44 14.41 -15.42
CA PRO A 311 -24.85 15.73 -15.59
C PRO A 311 -23.85 16.02 -14.45
N ASP A 312 -22.71 16.57 -14.83
CA ASP A 312 -21.55 16.89 -13.99
C ASP A 312 -21.42 18.40 -13.71
N GLY A 313 -22.25 19.23 -14.36
CA GLY A 313 -22.18 20.69 -14.26
C GLY A 313 -21.17 21.35 -15.18
N THR A 314 -20.57 20.61 -16.12
CA THR A 314 -19.68 21.15 -17.15
C THR A 314 -20.43 21.44 -18.45
N CYS A 315 -19.75 21.94 -19.49
CA CYS A 315 -20.33 21.99 -20.84
C CYS A 315 -20.48 20.61 -21.52
N ALA A 316 -19.95 19.53 -20.96
CA ALA A 316 -20.16 18.16 -21.45
C ALA A 316 -21.40 17.50 -20.81
N GLY A 317 -21.68 17.80 -19.54
CA GLY A 317 -22.87 17.33 -18.81
C GLY A 317 -23.58 18.45 -18.03
N PRO A 318 -24.12 19.48 -18.68
CA PRO A 318 -24.72 20.62 -17.97
C PRO A 318 -26.01 20.22 -17.23
N PHE A 319 -26.18 20.70 -16.00
CA PHE A 319 -27.36 20.38 -15.18
C PHE A 319 -28.65 20.92 -15.83
N PRO A 320 -29.74 20.12 -15.94
CA PRO A 320 -31.00 20.61 -16.50
C PRO A 320 -31.61 21.71 -15.61
N LEU A 321 -32.20 22.74 -16.25
CA LEU A 321 -32.86 23.84 -15.57
C LEU A 321 -34.10 24.31 -16.37
N ALA A 322 -35.19 24.62 -15.68
CA ALA A 322 -36.43 25.14 -16.25
C ALA A 322 -36.74 26.57 -15.72
N VAL A 323 -37.89 27.10 -16.14
CA VAL A 323 -38.44 28.36 -15.60
C VAL A 323 -39.22 28.06 -14.33
N ASP A 324 -39.10 28.95 -13.35
CA ASP A 324 -39.61 28.85 -11.98
C ASP A 324 -38.90 27.78 -11.11
N ASP A 325 -37.80 27.21 -11.60
CA ASP A 325 -36.87 26.39 -10.81
C ASP A 325 -35.98 27.24 -9.88
N VAL A 326 -35.57 26.63 -8.76
CA VAL A 326 -34.51 27.11 -7.86
C VAL A 326 -33.45 26.02 -7.72
N ALA A 327 -32.27 26.24 -8.30
CA ALA A 327 -31.11 25.38 -8.16
C ALA A 327 -30.20 25.86 -7.00
N MET A 328 -29.50 24.92 -6.38
CA MET A 328 -28.46 25.19 -5.38
C MET A 328 -27.24 24.34 -5.71
N GLY A 329 -26.05 24.85 -5.40
CA GLY A 329 -24.78 24.19 -5.67
C GLY A 329 -23.62 24.95 -5.03
N THR A 330 -22.40 24.50 -5.30
CA THR A 330 -21.17 25.17 -4.83
C THR A 330 -20.22 25.34 -6.01
N THR A 331 -19.52 26.46 -6.10
CA THR A 331 -18.44 26.67 -7.08
C THR A 331 -17.15 26.08 -6.52
N ALA A 332 -16.67 24.98 -7.10
CA ALA A 332 -15.45 24.30 -6.67
C ALA A 332 -14.81 23.53 -7.85
N GLY A 333 -13.47 23.41 -7.85
CA GLY A 333 -12.71 22.68 -8.88
C GLY A 333 -11.65 23.56 -9.55
N VAL A 334 -11.58 23.51 -10.88
CA VAL A 334 -10.72 24.36 -11.72
C VAL A 334 -11.61 25.04 -12.74
N GLY A 335 -11.61 26.37 -12.77
CA GLY A 335 -12.40 27.11 -13.76
C GLY A 335 -11.80 27.00 -15.16
N VAL A 336 -12.63 26.78 -16.18
CA VAL A 336 -12.20 26.68 -17.59
C VAL A 336 -12.88 27.70 -18.51
N ASP A 337 -14.06 28.18 -18.14
CA ASP A 337 -14.83 29.16 -18.92
C ASP A 337 -14.95 30.52 -18.21
N LEU A 338 -14.64 31.59 -18.96
CA LEU A 338 -14.72 32.98 -18.49
C LEU A 338 -15.94 33.71 -19.10
N GLY A 339 -16.65 34.50 -18.28
CA GLY A 339 -17.67 35.44 -18.73
C GLY A 339 -17.14 36.88 -18.87
N ASP A 340 -17.69 37.66 -19.82
CA ASP A 340 -17.25 39.04 -20.13
C ASP A 340 -17.30 40.04 -18.95
N CYS A 341 -17.95 39.64 -17.85
CA CYS A 341 -18.17 40.46 -16.66
C CYS A 341 -17.61 39.82 -15.37
N GLY A 342 -16.86 38.72 -15.45
CA GLY A 342 -16.36 37.98 -14.30
C GLY A 342 -15.15 38.60 -13.58
N GLY A 343 -14.43 39.50 -14.24
CA GLY A 343 -13.26 40.18 -13.67
C GLY A 343 -12.12 40.27 -14.67
N ASN A 344 -10.89 40.15 -14.19
CA ASN A 344 -9.67 40.25 -15.02
C ASN A 344 -9.00 38.89 -15.22
N GLU A 345 -8.68 38.58 -16.48
CA GLU A 345 -8.19 37.36 -17.19
C GLU A 345 -7.12 36.45 -16.53
N ARG A 346 -6.88 36.50 -15.21
CA ARG A 346 -5.74 35.84 -14.53
C ARG A 346 -6.12 34.85 -13.42
N ALA A 347 -7.39 34.75 -13.09
CA ALA A 347 -7.92 33.72 -12.20
C ALA A 347 -9.24 33.23 -12.80
N ALA A 348 -9.25 32.02 -13.33
CA ALA A 348 -10.49 31.31 -13.63
C ALA A 348 -11.01 30.75 -12.30
N VAL A 349 -12.12 31.31 -11.82
CA VAL A 349 -12.83 30.81 -10.64
C VAL A 349 -13.71 29.64 -11.12
N PRO A 350 -13.92 28.57 -10.33
CA PRO A 350 -14.66 27.40 -10.82
C PRO A 350 -16.12 27.73 -11.12
N GLU A 351 -16.53 27.56 -12.37
CA GLU A 351 -17.91 27.74 -12.82
C GLU A 351 -18.75 26.46 -12.72
N VAL A 352 -20.09 26.60 -12.63
CA VAL A 352 -21.04 25.50 -12.79
C VAL A 352 -22.09 25.86 -13.84
N VAL A 353 -22.36 24.91 -14.73
CA VAL A 353 -23.13 25.11 -15.96
C VAL A 353 -24.47 24.37 -15.94
N TYR A 354 -25.52 25.11 -16.30
CA TYR A 354 -26.89 24.63 -16.42
C TYR A 354 -27.42 24.77 -17.85
N ALA A 355 -28.19 23.79 -18.33
CA ALA A 355 -28.92 23.84 -19.60
C ALA A 355 -30.37 24.32 -19.37
N LEU A 356 -30.60 25.63 -19.50
CA LEU A 356 -31.91 26.26 -19.33
C LEU A 356 -32.75 26.14 -20.61
N THR A 357 -33.85 25.41 -20.56
CA THR A 357 -34.75 25.23 -21.72
C THR A 357 -36.00 26.12 -21.60
N LEU A 358 -36.24 26.95 -22.63
CA LEU A 358 -37.27 27.98 -22.63
C LEU A 358 -38.31 27.72 -23.73
N GLU A 359 -39.53 27.34 -23.32
CA GLU A 359 -40.63 26.96 -24.22
C GLU A 359 -41.23 28.13 -25.03
N ALA A 360 -40.91 29.39 -24.68
CA ALA A 360 -41.45 30.58 -25.32
C ALA A 360 -40.37 31.63 -25.66
N ALA A 361 -40.67 32.47 -26.65
CA ALA A 361 -39.95 33.71 -26.87
C ALA A 361 -40.41 34.75 -25.83
N GLY A 362 -39.48 35.35 -25.09
CA GLY A 362 -39.80 36.18 -23.94
C GLY A 362 -38.58 36.80 -23.28
N THR A 363 -38.81 37.53 -22.20
CA THR A 363 -37.77 37.97 -21.26
C THR A 363 -37.89 37.15 -19.99
N TYR A 364 -36.75 36.72 -19.43
CA TYR A 364 -36.63 35.90 -18.23
C TYR A 364 -35.62 36.54 -17.27
N CYS A 365 -35.88 36.41 -15.97
CA CYS A 365 -34.97 36.85 -14.92
C CYS A 365 -34.22 35.64 -14.37
N LEU A 366 -32.89 35.68 -14.44
CA LEU A 366 -32.02 34.71 -13.80
C LEU A 366 -31.26 35.42 -12.68
N ASN A 367 -31.32 34.95 -11.44
CA ASN A 367 -30.68 35.66 -10.32
C ASN A 367 -30.15 34.72 -9.23
N THR A 368 -29.04 35.13 -8.62
CA THR A 368 -28.30 34.38 -7.59
C THR A 368 -28.51 34.95 -6.19
N ARG A 369 -29.73 35.42 -5.90
CA ARG A 369 -30.07 36.03 -4.62
C ARG A 369 -30.17 34.96 -3.53
N GLY A 370 -29.19 34.94 -2.62
CA GLY A 370 -29.10 33.98 -1.52
C GLY A 370 -27.67 33.48 -1.30
N SER A 371 -26.87 33.45 -2.37
CA SER A 371 -25.47 32.97 -2.39
C SER A 371 -24.56 33.66 -1.38
N ALA A 372 -23.59 32.91 -0.86
CA ALA A 372 -22.72 33.35 0.24
C ALA A 372 -21.55 34.25 -0.18
N PHE A 373 -21.23 34.29 -1.47
CA PHE A 373 -20.04 34.94 -2.06
C PHE A 373 -20.41 35.90 -3.21
N ASP A 374 -19.41 36.61 -3.75
CA ASP A 374 -19.56 37.55 -4.87
C ASP A 374 -19.74 36.79 -6.21
N THR A 375 -20.99 36.57 -6.62
CA THR A 375 -21.32 35.72 -7.79
C THR A 375 -21.33 36.49 -9.12
N VAL A 376 -20.88 35.82 -10.17
CA VAL A 376 -21.04 36.21 -11.57
C VAL A 376 -22.07 35.29 -12.23
N LEU A 377 -22.89 35.83 -13.12
CA LEU A 377 -23.83 35.04 -13.92
C LEU A 377 -23.76 35.44 -15.40
N TYR A 378 -23.56 34.46 -16.27
CA TYR A 378 -23.59 34.67 -17.72
C TYR A 378 -24.32 33.57 -18.47
N VAL A 379 -24.79 33.88 -19.68
CA VAL A 379 -25.60 32.98 -20.51
C VAL A 379 -25.05 32.92 -21.93
N ARG A 380 -24.87 31.72 -22.48
CA ARG A 380 -24.40 31.47 -23.86
C ARG A 380 -25.45 30.72 -24.68
N GLY A 381 -25.45 30.96 -25.99
CA GLY A 381 -26.29 30.20 -26.94
C GLY A 381 -25.75 28.81 -27.25
N GLU A 382 -24.42 28.64 -27.25
CA GLU A 382 -23.70 27.39 -27.44
C GLU A 382 -22.66 27.27 -26.33
N CYS A 383 -22.64 26.15 -25.59
CA CYS A 383 -21.94 26.07 -24.29
C CYS A 383 -20.44 26.37 -24.40
N GLY A 384 -19.68 25.51 -25.10
CA GLY A 384 -18.23 25.65 -25.31
C GLY A 384 -17.83 26.70 -26.36
N ALA A 385 -18.70 27.68 -26.65
CA ALA A 385 -18.42 28.75 -27.61
C ALA A 385 -18.62 30.13 -26.96
N PRO A 386 -17.58 30.70 -26.29
CA PRO A 386 -17.66 31.98 -25.58
C PRO A 386 -18.21 33.14 -26.42
N GLY A 387 -17.93 33.15 -27.73
CA GLY A 387 -18.46 34.14 -28.67
C GLY A 387 -19.99 34.12 -28.89
N THR A 388 -20.72 33.21 -28.24
CA THR A 388 -22.19 33.13 -28.25
C THR A 388 -22.85 33.66 -26.97
N GLN A 389 -22.08 34.31 -26.09
CA GLN A 389 -22.62 34.91 -24.85
C GLN A 389 -23.72 35.94 -25.16
N LEU A 390 -24.93 35.65 -24.69
CA LEU A 390 -26.15 36.44 -24.89
C LEU A 390 -26.31 37.55 -23.85
N ALA A 391 -25.89 37.28 -22.61
CA ALA A 391 -26.11 38.13 -21.46
C ALA A 391 -25.06 37.83 -20.35
N CYS A 392 -24.64 38.85 -19.58
CA CYS A 392 -23.66 38.73 -18.48
C CYS A 392 -23.95 39.78 -17.40
N ARG A 393 -23.81 39.43 -16.11
CA ARG A 393 -23.82 40.37 -14.97
C ARG A 393 -23.14 39.81 -13.71
N ASN A 394 -22.43 40.67 -12.98
CA ASN A 394 -22.01 40.44 -11.60
C ASN A 394 -23.01 41.03 -10.57
N ASP A 395 -23.41 42.31 -10.72
CA ASP A 395 -24.17 43.04 -9.69
C ASP A 395 -25.69 43.15 -9.96
N ASN A 396 -26.51 42.74 -8.98
CA ASN A 396 -27.94 43.00 -8.87
C ASN A 396 -28.22 44.45 -8.43
N PRO A 397 -28.87 45.29 -9.26
CA PRO A 397 -29.11 46.70 -8.95
C PRO A 397 -30.18 46.96 -7.87
N GLY A 398 -30.84 45.92 -7.33
CA GLY A 398 -31.88 46.04 -6.31
C GLY A 398 -31.39 46.18 -4.86
N ILE A 399 -30.14 45.78 -4.55
CA ILE A 399 -29.66 45.65 -3.17
C ILE A 399 -28.87 46.90 -2.75
N ASN A 400 -29.45 47.70 -1.85
CA ASN A 400 -28.83 48.94 -1.36
C ASN A 400 -27.72 48.67 -0.31
N GLY A 401 -26.52 48.34 -0.77
CA GLY A 401 -25.29 48.41 0.06
C GLY A 401 -24.56 47.10 0.32
N ALA A 402 -24.96 46.01 -0.32
CA ALA A 402 -24.22 44.75 -0.40
C ALA A 402 -24.33 44.22 -1.83
N GLY A 403 -23.43 44.68 -2.70
CA GLY A 403 -23.27 44.17 -4.08
C GLY A 403 -22.35 42.94 -4.06
N GLY A 404 -22.67 41.96 -4.90
CA GLY A 404 -22.06 40.63 -4.89
C GLY A 404 -23.02 39.47 -5.18
N GLN A 405 -24.21 39.74 -5.72
CA GLN A 405 -25.15 38.73 -6.20
C GLN A 405 -25.70 39.20 -7.54
N ALA A 406 -25.80 38.34 -8.54
CA ALA A 406 -26.22 38.69 -9.89
C ALA A 406 -27.74 38.63 -10.08
N ALA A 407 -28.28 39.44 -10.99
CA ALA A 407 -29.71 39.41 -11.40
C ALA A 407 -29.89 39.92 -12.84
N LEU A 408 -29.99 38.99 -13.78
CA LEU A 408 -29.80 39.19 -15.21
C LEU A 408 -31.12 39.05 -15.99
N ASP A 409 -31.46 40.10 -16.76
CA ASP A 409 -32.51 40.05 -17.78
C ASP A 409 -31.99 39.33 -19.04
N LEU A 410 -32.41 38.09 -19.26
CA LEU A 410 -32.22 37.38 -20.54
C LEU A 410 -33.44 37.64 -21.43
N THR A 411 -33.27 37.99 -22.71
CA THR A 411 -34.39 38.09 -23.67
C THR A 411 -34.08 37.29 -24.91
N LEU A 412 -34.99 36.39 -25.29
CA LEU A 412 -34.91 35.57 -26.50
C LEU A 412 -36.06 35.89 -27.46
N ASP A 413 -35.72 36.14 -28.73
CA ASP A 413 -36.69 36.35 -29.82
C ASP A 413 -37.38 35.04 -30.29
N ALA A 414 -36.92 33.89 -29.81
CA ALA A 414 -37.43 32.55 -30.13
C ALA A 414 -37.29 31.61 -28.92
N PRO A 415 -38.14 30.58 -28.77
CA PRO A 415 -37.93 29.51 -27.80
C PRO A 415 -36.70 28.67 -28.16
N GLY A 416 -36.07 28.05 -27.16
CA GLY A 416 -34.86 27.23 -27.31
C GLY A 416 -34.15 26.98 -25.97
N THR A 417 -33.06 26.23 -26.03
CA THR A 417 -32.17 25.97 -24.88
C THR A 417 -30.97 26.93 -24.91
N VAL A 418 -30.54 27.39 -23.74
CA VAL A 418 -29.35 28.23 -23.53
C VAL A 418 -28.56 27.70 -22.33
N PHE A 419 -27.27 28.02 -22.27
CA PHE A 419 -26.38 27.54 -21.22
C PHE A 419 -26.09 28.67 -20.23
N VAL A 420 -26.39 28.43 -18.95
CA VAL A 420 -26.28 29.40 -17.85
C VAL A 420 -25.11 29.00 -16.97
N PHE A 421 -24.20 29.94 -16.73
CA PHE A 421 -22.95 29.73 -15.98
C PHE A 421 -23.04 30.53 -14.68
N VAL A 422 -22.90 29.85 -13.54
CA VAL A 422 -22.70 30.47 -12.22
C VAL A 422 -21.21 30.41 -11.90
N ASP A 423 -20.62 31.57 -11.63
CA ASP A 423 -19.18 31.81 -11.55
C ASP A 423 -18.89 32.78 -10.38
N GLY A 424 -17.62 33.03 -10.05
CA GLY A 424 -17.19 33.90 -8.95
C GLY A 424 -16.42 35.14 -9.41
N TYR A 425 -16.67 36.27 -8.77
CA TYR A 425 -16.10 37.55 -9.20
C TYR A 425 -14.62 37.70 -8.79
N SER A 426 -13.73 37.94 -9.76
CA SER A 426 -12.28 38.08 -9.54
C SER A 426 -11.82 39.55 -9.49
N GLY A 427 -11.52 40.02 -8.27
CA GLY A 427 -11.01 41.38 -8.02
C GLY A 427 -9.49 41.53 -8.18
N LEU A 428 -9.01 42.79 -8.24
CA LEU A 428 -7.59 43.16 -8.41
C LEU A 428 -6.66 42.87 -7.19
N ALA A 429 -7.00 41.91 -6.32
CA ALA A 429 -6.17 41.51 -5.18
C ALA A 429 -6.59 40.14 -4.62
N ASP A 430 -5.99 39.08 -5.17
CA ASP A 430 -5.74 37.76 -4.55
C ASP A 430 -6.88 37.20 -3.68
N ARG A 431 -8.11 37.26 -4.21
CA ARG A 431 -9.30 36.63 -3.64
C ARG A 431 -10.09 35.96 -4.74
N ILE A 432 -10.07 34.63 -4.70
CA ILE A 432 -11.08 33.80 -5.35
C ILE A 432 -12.35 33.94 -4.50
N ASN A 433 -13.47 34.32 -5.11
CA ASN A 433 -14.78 34.35 -4.46
C ASN A 433 -15.55 33.11 -4.92
N GLU A 434 -15.48 32.04 -4.15
CA GLU A 434 -16.12 30.75 -4.44
C GLU A 434 -16.92 30.25 -3.23
N GLY A 435 -17.80 29.28 -3.45
CA GLY A 435 -18.60 28.61 -2.41
C GLY A 435 -20.06 28.41 -2.80
N ASP A 436 -20.94 28.37 -1.79
CA ASP A 436 -22.34 27.97 -1.98
C ASP A 436 -23.20 29.08 -2.60
N TYR A 437 -23.95 28.70 -3.64
CA TYR A 437 -24.87 29.57 -4.36
C TYR A 437 -26.31 29.02 -4.40
N THR A 438 -27.23 29.95 -4.64
CA THR A 438 -28.57 29.67 -5.14
C THR A 438 -28.71 30.31 -6.52
N LEU A 439 -29.43 29.69 -7.45
CA LEU A 439 -29.80 30.24 -8.76
C LEU A 439 -31.30 30.06 -8.95
N SER A 440 -32.01 31.11 -9.34
CA SER A 440 -33.46 31.03 -9.65
C SER A 440 -33.79 31.70 -10.98
N VAL A 441 -34.71 31.10 -11.73
CA VAL A 441 -35.16 31.56 -13.06
C VAL A 441 -36.65 31.82 -13.04
N THR A 442 -37.13 32.95 -13.58
CA THR A 442 -38.57 33.29 -13.62
C THR A 442 -38.96 34.02 -14.91
N GLU A 443 -40.22 33.95 -15.35
CA GLU A 443 -40.69 34.71 -16.53
C GLU A 443 -40.85 36.21 -16.23
N GLY A 444 -40.25 37.04 -17.07
CA GLY A 444 -40.27 38.51 -17.01
C GLY A 444 -38.87 39.11 -16.86
N ILE A 445 -38.80 40.45 -16.85
CA ILE A 445 -37.59 41.15 -16.35
C ILE A 445 -37.39 40.91 -14.85
N CYS A 446 -36.16 41.01 -14.37
CA CYS A 446 -35.78 41.04 -12.95
C CYS A 446 -36.35 42.27 -12.25
N ARG A 447 -37.63 42.18 -11.90
CA ARG A 447 -38.27 43.10 -10.95
C ARG A 447 -37.79 42.74 -9.56
N PRO A 448 -37.65 43.71 -8.63
CA PRO A 448 -37.88 43.37 -7.23
C PRO A 448 -39.28 42.72 -7.16
N PRO A 449 -39.42 41.50 -6.61
CA PRO A 449 -40.66 40.75 -6.71
C PRO A 449 -41.82 41.52 -6.06
N PRO A 450 -43.06 41.35 -6.54
CA PRO A 450 -44.24 41.80 -5.81
C PRO A 450 -44.34 40.96 -4.53
N GLU A 451 -43.86 41.49 -3.41
CA GLU A 451 -43.82 40.81 -2.12
C GLU A 451 -45.25 40.41 -1.67
N CYS A 452 -45.69 39.16 -1.91
CA CYS A 452 -46.80 38.58 -1.16
C CYS A 452 -46.33 38.31 0.28
N ALA A 453 -46.30 39.37 1.08
CA ALA A 453 -45.78 39.35 2.43
C ALA A 453 -46.69 38.48 3.34
N PRO A 454 -46.14 37.54 4.12
CA PRO A 454 -46.92 36.63 4.96
C PRO A 454 -47.62 37.32 6.16
N GLU A 455 -47.46 38.64 6.31
CA GLU A 455 -47.92 39.43 7.47
C GLU A 455 -49.18 40.29 7.20
N THR A 456 -49.81 40.19 6.02
CA THR A 456 -51.08 40.88 5.72
C THR A 456 -52.20 39.91 5.35
N GLU A 457 -53.34 40.00 6.04
CA GLU A 457 -54.56 39.20 5.80
C GLU A 457 -55.33 39.56 4.50
N VAL A 458 -54.60 39.86 3.42
CA VAL A 458 -55.15 40.08 2.08
C VAL A 458 -54.48 39.09 1.15
N ASP A 459 -55.27 38.13 0.68
CA ASP A 459 -54.83 37.16 -0.33
C ASP A 459 -54.73 37.88 -1.69
N ASP A 460 -53.50 38.19 -2.10
CA ASP A 460 -53.19 38.83 -3.38
C ASP A 460 -53.08 37.80 -4.54
N CYS A 461 -53.21 36.49 -4.26
CA CYS A 461 -53.27 35.45 -5.28
C CYS A 461 -54.69 35.26 -5.86
N GLY A 462 -54.81 34.51 -6.95
CA GLY A 462 -56.10 34.14 -7.53
C GLY A 462 -56.89 33.19 -6.64
N ALA A 463 -58.23 33.18 -6.77
CA ALA A 463 -59.02 32.10 -6.18
C ALA A 463 -58.63 30.75 -6.81
N GLU A 464 -58.38 29.73 -5.97
CA GLU A 464 -57.66 28.48 -6.31
C GLU A 464 -56.12 28.63 -6.46
N GLN A 465 -55.50 29.58 -5.75
CA GLN A 465 -54.04 29.68 -5.60
C GLN A 465 -53.60 30.02 -4.16
N ARG A 466 -52.31 29.85 -3.86
CA ARG A 466 -51.64 30.08 -2.57
C ARG A 466 -50.31 30.83 -2.77
N CYS A 467 -49.95 31.75 -1.89
CA CYS A 467 -48.59 32.33 -1.84
C CYS A 467 -47.64 31.32 -1.17
N PHE A 468 -46.62 30.86 -1.89
CA PHE A 468 -45.51 30.03 -1.43
C PHE A 468 -44.20 30.72 -1.83
N GLU A 469 -43.31 30.97 -0.85
CA GLU A 469 -42.00 31.64 -1.03
C GLU A 469 -41.97 32.96 -1.84
N GLY A 470 -43.12 33.63 -1.97
CA GLY A 470 -43.27 34.88 -2.72
C GLY A 470 -43.95 34.73 -4.11
N GLN A 471 -44.40 33.53 -4.48
CA GLN A 471 -45.06 33.21 -5.76
C GLN A 471 -46.45 32.56 -5.55
N CYS A 472 -47.34 32.62 -6.55
CA CYS A 472 -48.72 32.09 -6.45
C CYS A 472 -48.91 30.73 -7.17
N VAL A 473 -48.97 29.62 -6.44
CA VAL A 473 -49.14 28.23 -6.96
C VAL A 473 -50.57 27.69 -6.73
N ARG A 474 -50.99 26.59 -7.38
CA ARG A 474 -52.38 26.05 -7.28
C ARG A 474 -52.64 25.11 -6.10
N CYS A 475 -51.73 24.19 -5.81
CA CYS A 475 -51.71 23.38 -4.59
C CYS A 475 -50.26 23.27 -4.12
N ILE A 476 -50.05 23.25 -2.81
CA ILE A 476 -48.73 23.05 -2.18
C ILE A 476 -48.65 21.62 -1.59
N GLU A 477 -49.79 21.13 -1.09
CA GLU A 477 -49.95 19.82 -0.46
C GLU A 477 -51.29 19.19 -0.87
N ASP A 478 -51.44 17.86 -0.72
CA ASP A 478 -52.67 17.12 -1.07
C ASP A 478 -53.97 17.75 -0.51
N PRO A 479 -54.02 18.31 0.73
CA PRO A 479 -55.21 18.97 1.26
C PRO A 479 -55.71 20.22 0.50
N ASP A 480 -54.92 20.79 -0.43
CA ASP A 480 -55.38 21.84 -1.35
C ASP A 480 -56.22 21.29 -2.52
N CYS A 481 -56.13 19.99 -2.82
CA CYS A 481 -56.90 19.33 -3.88
C CYS A 481 -58.30 18.89 -3.39
N PRO A 482 -59.24 18.58 -4.31
CA PRO A 482 -60.49 17.91 -3.96
C PRO A 482 -60.25 16.56 -3.26
N PRO A 483 -61.11 16.08 -2.34
CA PRO A 483 -60.88 14.83 -1.58
C PRO A 483 -60.88 13.51 -2.38
N THR A 484 -61.00 13.58 -3.70
CA THR A 484 -60.84 12.48 -4.67
C THR A 484 -59.43 12.44 -5.28
N ASP A 485 -58.65 13.51 -5.10
CA ASP A 485 -57.47 13.82 -5.89
C ASP A 485 -56.22 14.04 -5.00
N ARG A 486 -55.01 13.77 -5.53
CA ARG A 486 -53.73 14.15 -4.90
C ARG A 486 -52.95 15.22 -5.67
N CYS A 487 -52.20 16.08 -4.98
CA CYS A 487 -51.37 17.16 -5.53
C CYS A 487 -50.02 16.64 -6.04
N VAL A 488 -49.84 16.60 -7.35
CA VAL A 488 -48.58 16.25 -8.03
C VAL A 488 -48.18 17.40 -8.95
N ALA A 489 -46.98 17.95 -8.77
CA ALA A 489 -46.46 19.10 -9.53
C ALA A 489 -47.49 20.25 -9.66
N ASN A 490 -48.08 20.64 -8.52
CA ASN A 490 -49.08 21.70 -8.39
C ASN A 490 -50.42 21.43 -9.14
N ARG A 491 -50.84 20.15 -9.32
CA ARG A 491 -52.07 19.68 -10.03
C ARG A 491 -52.70 18.42 -9.39
N CYS A 492 -53.98 18.10 -9.66
CA CYS A 492 -54.80 17.11 -8.92
C CYS A 492 -55.29 15.87 -9.77
N THR A 493 -55.34 14.62 -9.23
CA THR A 493 -55.82 13.36 -9.91
C THR A 493 -56.31 12.13 -9.03
N ASP A 494 -57.24 11.30 -9.56
CA ASP A 494 -58.01 10.11 -9.00
C ASP A 494 -57.27 8.72 -8.82
N CYS A 495 -57.92 7.69 -8.22
CA CYS A 495 -57.42 6.28 -7.99
C CYS A 495 -58.44 5.12 -8.28
N THR A 496 -57.99 3.84 -8.36
CA THR A 496 -58.89 2.66 -8.57
C THR A 496 -58.65 1.35 -7.76
N PHE A 497 -57.44 1.00 -7.35
CA PHE A 497 -57.07 -0.21 -6.57
C PHE A 497 -56.18 0.15 -5.37
N ASP A 498 -56.01 -0.77 -4.41
CA ASP A 498 -55.09 -0.57 -3.28
C ASP A 498 -53.65 -0.29 -3.73
N ALA A 499 -53.21 -0.91 -4.84
CA ALA A 499 -51.89 -0.66 -5.46
C ALA A 499 -51.82 0.62 -6.33
N ASP A 500 -52.95 1.29 -6.58
CA ASP A 500 -52.96 2.61 -7.23
C ASP A 500 -52.82 3.75 -6.20
N CYS A 501 -53.04 3.45 -4.92
CA CYS A 501 -52.76 4.34 -3.82
C CYS A 501 -51.24 4.39 -3.56
N ALA A 502 -50.76 5.49 -2.97
CA ALA A 502 -49.43 5.50 -2.37
C ALA A 502 -49.38 4.39 -1.31
N GLU A 503 -48.30 3.58 -1.33
CA GLU A 503 -48.15 2.32 -0.61
C GLU A 503 -48.93 2.21 0.71
N GLY A 504 -49.77 1.17 0.80
CA GLY A 504 -50.47 0.74 2.01
C GLY A 504 -51.48 1.73 2.60
N LEU A 505 -51.74 2.87 1.95
CA LEU A 505 -53.10 3.40 1.89
C LEU A 505 -53.97 2.43 1.07
N ARG A 506 -55.26 2.34 1.37
CA ARG A 506 -56.18 1.39 0.72
C ARG A 506 -57.29 2.09 -0.06
N CYS A 507 -57.61 1.60 -1.25
CA CYS A 507 -58.72 2.10 -2.04
C CYS A 507 -60.05 1.60 -1.46
N THR A 508 -60.89 2.52 -1.03
CA THR A 508 -62.26 2.20 -0.59
C THR A 508 -63.15 1.79 -1.77
N PRO A 509 -64.26 1.06 -1.51
CA PRO A 509 -65.27 0.77 -2.53
C PRO A 509 -65.94 1.98 -3.19
N ASP A 510 -65.71 3.19 -2.66
CA ASP A 510 -66.19 4.47 -3.20
C ASP A 510 -65.12 5.22 -4.03
N HIS A 511 -64.00 4.55 -4.38
CA HIS A 511 -62.86 5.09 -5.14
C HIS A 511 -62.10 6.23 -4.46
N VAL A 512 -61.81 6.07 -3.16
CA VAL A 512 -60.98 7.01 -2.39
C VAL A 512 -59.90 6.22 -1.64
N CYS A 513 -58.62 6.59 -1.81
CA CYS A 513 -57.53 6.10 -0.99
C CYS A 513 -57.68 6.58 0.46
N VAL A 514 -57.72 5.68 1.43
CA VAL A 514 -57.85 6.03 2.86
C VAL A 514 -56.79 5.37 3.71
N ALA A 515 -56.52 6.06 4.81
CA ALA A 515 -55.80 5.60 5.97
C ALA A 515 -56.45 4.37 6.63
N CYS A 516 -55.65 3.47 7.21
CA CYS A 516 -56.08 2.76 8.42
C CYS A 516 -56.19 3.77 9.58
N ILE A 517 -57.09 3.53 10.54
CA ILE A 517 -57.34 4.47 11.66
C ILE A 517 -56.93 3.86 13.01
N GLY A 518 -56.80 2.54 13.09
CA GLY A 518 -56.07 1.84 14.14
C GLY A 518 -55.81 0.37 13.77
N ASP A 519 -55.05 -0.34 14.61
CA ASP A 519 -54.55 -1.69 14.31
C ASP A 519 -55.67 -2.72 14.03
N ALA A 520 -56.86 -2.48 14.57
CA ALA A 520 -58.06 -3.28 14.31
C ALA A 520 -58.61 -3.19 12.86
N ASP A 521 -58.06 -2.30 12.03
CA ASP A 521 -58.33 -2.20 10.59
C ASP A 521 -57.38 -3.08 9.75
N CYS A 522 -56.33 -3.65 10.35
CA CYS A 522 -55.28 -4.46 9.73
C CYS A 522 -55.38 -5.96 10.10
N GLY A 523 -54.47 -6.80 9.57
CA GLY A 523 -54.37 -8.22 9.88
C GLY A 523 -53.80 -8.52 11.29
N PRO A 524 -53.94 -9.76 11.81
CA PRO A 524 -53.54 -10.13 13.17
C PRO A 524 -52.01 -10.20 13.41
N ALA A 525 -51.19 -9.90 12.41
CA ALA A 525 -49.74 -9.74 12.51
C ALA A 525 -49.28 -8.39 11.91
N GLU A 526 -50.20 -7.43 11.79
CA GLU A 526 -50.00 -6.11 11.19
C GLU A 526 -50.51 -5.00 12.13
N VAL A 527 -49.91 -3.81 12.05
CA VAL A 527 -50.29 -2.64 12.85
C VAL A 527 -50.48 -1.41 11.97
N CYS A 528 -51.28 -0.46 12.44
CA CYS A 528 -51.61 0.76 11.72
C CYS A 528 -50.60 1.86 12.05
N ARG A 529 -49.49 1.90 11.29
CA ARG A 529 -48.40 2.87 11.45
C ARG A 529 -48.56 3.98 10.42
N VAL A 530 -48.70 5.23 10.88
CA VAL A 530 -48.83 6.43 10.02
C VAL A 530 -49.83 6.22 8.87
N ASN A 531 -51.06 5.81 9.21
CA ASN A 531 -52.15 5.55 8.26
C ASN A 531 -51.96 4.35 7.30
N ARG A 532 -50.86 3.60 7.42
CA ARG A 532 -50.50 2.40 6.64
C ARG A 532 -50.66 1.14 7.49
N CYS A 533 -51.20 0.05 6.94
CA CYS A 533 -51.07 -1.27 7.56
C CYS A 533 -49.69 -1.84 7.20
N GLU A 534 -48.86 -2.09 8.20
CA GLU A 534 -47.50 -2.65 8.06
C GLU A 534 -47.39 -3.95 8.88
N PRO A 535 -46.61 -4.95 8.47
CA PRO A 535 -46.27 -6.09 9.33
C PRO A 535 -45.70 -5.58 10.66
N ASP A 536 -46.15 -6.08 11.81
CA ASP A 536 -45.65 -5.57 13.08
C ASP A 536 -44.24 -6.12 13.39
N PRO A 537 -43.18 -5.30 13.36
CA PRO A 537 -41.83 -5.77 13.69
C PRO A 537 -41.71 -6.25 15.14
N THR A 538 -42.67 -5.92 16.02
CA THR A 538 -42.69 -6.41 17.42
C THR A 538 -43.33 -7.79 17.58
N LEU A 539 -43.88 -8.37 16.50
CA LEU A 539 -44.44 -9.72 16.46
C LEU A 539 -43.59 -10.71 15.63
N ASN A 540 -42.56 -10.24 14.91
CA ASN A 540 -41.63 -11.11 14.19
C ASN A 540 -40.88 -12.01 15.18
N GLY A 541 -40.82 -13.31 14.91
CA GLY A 541 -40.26 -14.28 15.84
C GLY A 541 -41.16 -14.55 17.04
N THR A 542 -42.49 -14.35 16.95
CA THR A 542 -43.46 -14.80 17.97
C THR A 542 -44.38 -15.88 17.39
N CYS A 543 -45.22 -16.53 18.21
CA CYS A 543 -46.20 -17.49 17.69
C CYS A 543 -47.23 -16.92 16.69
N LEU A 544 -47.36 -15.59 16.58
CA LEU A 544 -48.19 -14.94 15.55
C LEU A 544 -47.48 -14.78 14.20
N ALA A 545 -46.15 -14.74 14.19
CA ALA A 545 -45.30 -14.67 13.00
C ALA A 545 -43.90 -15.30 13.29
N PRO A 546 -43.80 -16.64 13.37
CA PRO A 546 -42.55 -17.32 13.67
C PRO A 546 -41.61 -17.32 12.46
N ALA A 547 -40.30 -17.30 12.69
CA ALA A 547 -39.31 -17.42 11.62
C ALA A 547 -39.19 -18.87 11.14
N GLU A 548 -39.10 -19.15 9.84
CA GLU A 548 -38.90 -20.52 9.34
C GLU A 548 -37.42 -20.93 9.49
N ALA A 549 -37.16 -22.13 10.03
CA ALA A 549 -35.84 -22.68 10.27
C ALA A 549 -35.57 -23.96 9.46
N LEU A 550 -34.32 -24.12 9.05
CA LEU A 550 -33.77 -25.23 8.27
C LEU A 550 -32.69 -25.98 9.07
N VAL A 551 -32.27 -27.14 8.55
CA VAL A 551 -31.18 -27.93 9.13
C VAL A 551 -29.83 -27.38 8.66
N ASP A 552 -28.85 -27.38 9.56
CA ASP A 552 -27.44 -26.97 9.35
C ASP A 552 -27.27 -25.51 8.85
N VAL A 553 -28.23 -24.64 9.17
CA VAL A 553 -28.18 -23.18 8.96
C VAL A 553 -28.03 -22.45 10.29
N VAL A 554 -27.19 -21.40 10.31
CA VAL A 554 -27.01 -20.51 11.47
C VAL A 554 -28.01 -19.36 11.42
N TYR A 555 -28.70 -19.12 12.53
CA TYR A 555 -29.70 -18.06 12.68
C TYR A 555 -29.31 -17.08 13.78
N HIS A 556 -28.74 -15.94 13.38
CA HIS A 556 -28.45 -14.82 14.28
C HIS A 556 -29.75 -14.10 14.70
N GLY A 557 -29.88 -13.74 15.97
CA GLY A 557 -31.05 -13.06 16.52
C GLY A 557 -30.81 -12.37 17.86
N PHE A 558 -31.86 -11.78 18.46
CA PHE A 558 -31.76 -11.02 19.71
C PHE A 558 -33.01 -11.19 20.58
N THR A 559 -32.85 -11.38 21.89
CA THR A 559 -33.96 -11.63 22.85
C THR A 559 -34.51 -10.34 23.50
N ASP A 560 -34.85 -9.31 22.72
CA ASP A 560 -35.32 -7.99 23.21
C ASP A 560 -36.81 -7.65 22.96
N GLY A 561 -37.57 -8.54 22.31
CA GLY A 561 -38.98 -8.37 21.98
C GLY A 561 -39.97 -8.45 23.17
N VAL A 562 -41.15 -9.04 22.93
CA VAL A 562 -42.23 -9.15 23.95
C VAL A 562 -42.31 -10.56 24.50
N GLY A 563 -41.92 -10.74 25.78
CA GLY A 563 -42.04 -12.01 26.48
C GLY A 563 -43.48 -12.48 26.66
N GLN A 564 -43.88 -13.54 25.95
CA GLN A 564 -45.24 -14.11 25.99
C GLN A 564 -45.25 -15.61 26.35
N GLN A 565 -44.24 -16.35 25.93
CA GLN A 565 -44.07 -17.77 26.20
C GLN A 565 -42.96 -18.02 27.24
N VAL A 566 -43.04 -19.15 27.94
CA VAL A 566 -42.05 -19.54 28.96
C VAL A 566 -41.82 -21.05 28.89
N GLY A 567 -40.57 -21.48 28.84
CA GLY A 567 -40.17 -22.89 28.90
C GLY A 567 -40.20 -23.46 30.34
N THR A 568 -40.37 -24.76 30.50
CA THR A 568 -40.45 -25.40 31.84
C THR A 568 -39.15 -25.33 32.65
N CYS A 569 -38.02 -25.03 32.01
CA CYS A 569 -36.70 -24.86 32.62
C CYS A 569 -36.31 -23.38 32.85
N GLY A 570 -36.82 -22.42 32.06
CA GLY A 570 -36.27 -21.06 31.99
C GLY A 570 -36.64 -20.06 33.09
N HIS A 571 -37.33 -20.45 34.17
CA HIS A 571 -37.92 -19.46 35.10
C HIS A 571 -38.00 -19.91 36.56
N ILE A 572 -37.99 -18.92 37.45
CA ILE A 572 -38.38 -19.05 38.87
C ILE A 572 -39.54 -18.08 39.14
N GLU A 573 -40.73 -18.61 39.45
CA GLU A 573 -41.90 -17.79 39.84
C GLU A 573 -41.55 -16.83 41.00
N PRO A 574 -42.06 -15.57 41.02
CA PRO A 574 -43.24 -15.10 40.28
C PRO A 574 -42.95 -13.99 39.26
N ASN A 575 -41.78 -14.00 38.62
CA ASN A 575 -41.39 -12.95 37.66
C ASN A 575 -42.04 -13.14 36.27
N PRO A 576 -42.10 -12.10 35.42
CA PRO A 576 -42.56 -12.24 34.04
C PRO A 576 -41.54 -13.01 33.18
N ALA A 577 -42.01 -13.48 32.03
CA ALA A 577 -41.19 -14.01 30.95
C ALA A 577 -40.08 -13.02 30.55
N ALA A 578 -38.93 -13.53 30.13
CA ALA A 578 -38.04 -12.77 29.27
C ALA A 578 -38.61 -12.79 27.83
N PRO A 579 -38.05 -12.00 26.90
CA PRO A 579 -38.45 -12.09 25.50
C PRO A 579 -37.91 -13.35 24.85
N GLU A 580 -38.81 -14.18 24.34
CA GLU A 580 -38.47 -15.29 23.45
C GLU A 580 -38.36 -14.84 21.99
N VAL A 581 -37.60 -15.60 21.20
CA VAL A 581 -37.71 -15.65 19.74
C VAL A 581 -38.08 -17.06 19.30
N VAL A 582 -39.02 -17.15 18.38
CA VAL A 582 -39.71 -18.40 17.99
C VAL A 582 -39.47 -18.72 16.52
N TYR A 583 -38.93 -19.92 16.31
CA TYR A 583 -38.71 -20.51 15.00
C TYR A 583 -39.69 -21.66 14.76
N ARG A 584 -40.24 -21.76 13.56
CA ARG A 584 -40.94 -22.94 13.05
C ARG A 584 -39.93 -23.80 12.28
N PHE A 585 -39.75 -25.03 12.71
CA PHE A 585 -38.85 -26.00 12.08
C PHE A 585 -39.66 -27.16 11.48
N GLU A 586 -39.47 -27.44 10.20
CA GLU A 586 -40.10 -28.56 9.49
C GLU A 586 -39.04 -29.60 9.12
N PRO A 587 -38.99 -30.76 9.82
CA PRO A 587 -37.86 -31.68 9.72
C PRO A 587 -37.84 -32.41 8.36
N PRO A 588 -36.68 -32.49 7.68
CA PRO A 588 -36.57 -33.21 6.40
C PRO A 588 -36.79 -34.72 6.53
N ALA A 589 -36.63 -35.30 7.73
CA ALA A 589 -37.00 -36.69 8.03
C ALA A 589 -37.42 -36.85 9.50
N PRO A 590 -38.33 -37.79 9.84
CA PRO A 590 -38.65 -38.10 11.24
C PRO A 590 -37.43 -38.64 12.00
N GLY A 591 -36.98 -37.95 13.05
CA GLY A 591 -35.75 -38.30 13.75
C GLY A 591 -35.39 -37.41 14.95
N PRO A 592 -34.26 -37.70 15.62
CA PRO A 592 -33.65 -36.83 16.62
C PRO A 592 -32.95 -35.64 15.96
N TYR A 593 -33.03 -34.48 16.61
CA TYR A 593 -32.41 -33.22 16.21
C TYR A 593 -31.84 -32.49 17.42
N CYS A 594 -30.79 -31.72 17.22
CA CYS A 594 -30.18 -30.85 18.22
C CYS A 594 -30.45 -29.38 17.83
N ALA A 595 -31.03 -28.58 18.73
CA ALA A 595 -31.10 -27.12 18.58
C ALA A 595 -30.10 -26.48 19.55
N ASN A 596 -29.04 -25.85 19.05
CA ASN A 596 -27.94 -25.32 19.85
C ASN A 596 -27.84 -23.80 19.72
N SER A 597 -27.79 -23.08 20.85
CA SER A 597 -27.60 -21.62 20.89
C SER A 597 -26.14 -21.16 21.15
N ALA A 598 -25.17 -21.98 20.75
CA ALA A 598 -23.74 -21.63 20.74
C ALA A 598 -23.51 -20.31 19.96
N GLY A 599 -22.94 -19.31 20.63
CA GLY A 599 -22.90 -17.90 20.18
C GLY A 599 -23.65 -16.94 21.13
N SER A 600 -24.52 -17.44 22.02
CA SER A 600 -25.25 -16.62 22.98
C SER A 600 -24.36 -15.90 23.99
N LEU A 601 -24.30 -14.56 23.92
CA LEU A 601 -23.58 -13.69 24.88
C LEU A 601 -24.34 -13.50 26.22
N PHE A 602 -25.42 -14.22 26.41
CA PHE A 602 -26.25 -14.21 27.62
C PHE A 602 -26.77 -15.62 27.90
N ASP A 603 -27.02 -15.89 29.17
CA ASP A 603 -27.65 -17.10 29.72
C ASP A 603 -29.01 -17.35 29.05
N SER A 604 -29.01 -18.24 28.06
CA SER A 604 -30.12 -18.52 27.16
C SER A 604 -30.78 -19.86 27.48
N VAL A 605 -32.06 -19.96 27.17
CA VAL A 605 -32.89 -21.13 27.43
C VAL A 605 -33.47 -21.59 26.10
N VAL A 606 -33.26 -22.85 25.74
CA VAL A 606 -33.77 -23.41 24.47
C VAL A 606 -34.81 -24.48 24.76
N TYR A 607 -36.02 -24.33 24.19
CA TYR A 607 -37.11 -25.31 24.35
C TYR A 607 -37.88 -25.53 23.05
N ALA A 608 -38.57 -26.67 22.94
CA ALA A 608 -39.29 -27.07 21.73
C ALA A 608 -40.72 -27.54 22.02
N ARG A 609 -41.67 -27.22 21.13
CA ARG A 609 -43.10 -27.58 21.24
C ARG A 609 -43.66 -28.11 19.92
N THR A 610 -44.74 -28.88 19.97
CA THR A 610 -45.49 -29.30 18.75
C THR A 610 -46.63 -28.35 18.36
N GLU A 611 -47.14 -27.54 19.29
CA GLU A 611 -48.06 -26.42 19.03
C GLU A 611 -47.56 -25.15 19.74
N CYS A 612 -47.34 -24.07 18.98
CA CYS A 612 -46.62 -22.88 19.46
C CYS A 612 -47.21 -22.26 20.75
N ASP A 613 -48.48 -21.83 20.68
CA ASP A 613 -49.22 -21.20 21.79
C ASP A 613 -49.75 -22.19 22.85
N ALA A 614 -49.29 -23.44 22.83
CA ALA A 614 -49.75 -24.49 23.72
C ALA A 614 -48.59 -25.06 24.57
N PRO A 615 -48.27 -24.44 25.74
CA PRO A 615 -47.22 -24.90 26.65
C PRO A 615 -47.35 -26.36 27.11
N ALA A 616 -48.55 -26.94 27.05
CA ALA A 616 -48.77 -28.36 27.33
C ALA A 616 -48.24 -29.32 26.23
N THR A 617 -47.65 -28.79 25.16
CA THR A 617 -47.06 -29.55 24.03
C THR A 617 -45.54 -29.44 23.94
N GLU A 618 -44.90 -28.93 25.01
CA GLU A 618 -43.44 -28.91 25.16
C GLU A 618 -42.87 -30.32 25.20
N ILE A 619 -41.90 -30.57 24.33
CA ILE A 619 -41.27 -31.88 24.11
C ILE A 619 -39.86 -31.98 24.72
N ALA A 620 -39.16 -30.84 24.85
CA ALA A 620 -37.84 -30.74 25.47
C ALA A 620 -37.56 -29.28 25.91
N CYS A 621 -36.71 -29.09 26.93
CA CYS A 621 -36.23 -27.81 27.45
C CYS A 621 -34.80 -28.00 28.01
N ASN A 622 -33.88 -27.05 27.78
CA ASN A 622 -32.55 -27.00 28.43
C ASN A 622 -32.15 -25.56 28.80
N ASP A 623 -31.54 -25.42 29.98
CA ASP A 623 -31.02 -24.20 30.60
C ASP A 623 -29.57 -24.35 31.16
N ASP A 624 -28.92 -25.53 31.05
CA ASP A 624 -27.72 -25.83 31.86
C ASP A 624 -26.52 -26.51 31.16
N ALA A 625 -26.05 -25.96 30.04
CA ALA A 625 -24.71 -26.32 29.52
C ALA A 625 -23.61 -25.86 30.51
N ARG A 626 -22.92 -26.81 31.15
CA ARG A 626 -22.02 -26.56 32.31
C ARG A 626 -20.54 -26.62 31.92
N PRO A 627 -19.64 -26.01 32.71
CA PRO A 627 -19.65 -24.61 33.12
C PRO A 627 -18.25 -24.01 32.91
N ILE A 628 -17.87 -23.74 31.67
CA ILE A 628 -16.68 -22.94 31.33
C ILE A 628 -17.02 -21.44 31.31
N THR A 629 -16.02 -20.58 31.42
CA THR A 629 -16.17 -19.23 31.99
C THR A 629 -16.58 -18.14 31.00
N GLY A 630 -17.83 -18.14 30.52
CA GLY A 630 -18.44 -16.90 30.01
C GLY A 630 -19.64 -17.06 29.09
N SER A 631 -19.68 -18.09 28.25
CA SER A 631 -20.72 -18.29 27.24
C SER A 631 -22.05 -18.76 27.86
N GLY A 632 -23.18 -18.31 27.28
CA GLY A 632 -24.53 -18.56 27.79
C GLY A 632 -25.38 -19.48 26.93
N ALA A 633 -24.75 -20.35 26.16
CA ALA A 633 -25.41 -21.24 25.21
C ALA A 633 -26.16 -22.40 25.88
N ALA A 634 -27.28 -22.85 25.28
CA ALA A 634 -27.99 -24.06 25.65
C ALA A 634 -28.21 -24.94 24.40
N ALA A 635 -27.98 -26.25 24.56
CA ALA A 635 -28.08 -27.24 23.47
C ALA A 635 -29.18 -28.27 23.78
N LEU A 636 -30.17 -28.37 22.89
CA LEU A 636 -31.43 -29.08 23.12
C LEU A 636 -31.57 -30.30 22.21
N ASP A 637 -31.51 -31.50 22.80
CA ASP A 637 -32.00 -32.73 22.15
C ASP A 637 -33.53 -32.75 22.07
N PHE A 638 -34.09 -32.89 20.87
CA PHE A 638 -35.51 -33.16 20.65
C PHE A 638 -35.75 -34.21 19.56
N VAL A 639 -36.99 -34.67 19.43
CA VAL A 639 -37.40 -35.61 18.37
C VAL A 639 -38.58 -34.99 17.63
N ALA A 640 -38.46 -34.88 16.30
CA ALA A 640 -39.48 -34.30 15.45
C ALA A 640 -40.00 -35.35 14.46
N GLU A 641 -41.32 -35.61 14.49
CA GLU A 641 -42.02 -36.47 13.51
C GLU A 641 -42.82 -35.65 12.47
N GLY A 642 -42.72 -34.32 12.54
CA GLY A 642 -43.42 -33.31 11.76
C GLY A 642 -43.04 -31.91 12.28
N PRO A 643 -43.73 -30.84 11.83
CA PRO A 643 -43.38 -29.47 12.23
C PRO A 643 -43.39 -29.26 13.74
N VAL A 644 -42.37 -28.58 14.24
CA VAL A 644 -42.22 -28.16 15.65
C VAL A 644 -41.87 -26.67 15.72
N TYR A 645 -42.02 -26.09 16.90
CA TYR A 645 -41.65 -24.71 17.21
C TYR A 645 -40.49 -24.75 18.21
N VAL A 646 -39.37 -24.13 17.86
CA VAL A 646 -38.17 -24.00 18.69
C VAL A 646 -38.10 -22.56 19.21
N PHE A 647 -37.82 -22.42 20.50
CA PHE A 647 -37.84 -21.16 21.24
C PHE A 647 -36.45 -20.91 21.80
N VAL A 648 -35.92 -19.70 21.60
CA VAL A 648 -34.73 -19.18 22.29
C VAL A 648 -35.22 -18.07 23.22
N ASP A 649 -35.03 -18.26 24.53
CA ASP A 649 -35.61 -17.44 25.61
C ASP A 649 -34.50 -16.96 26.57
N GLY A 650 -34.76 -15.89 27.31
CA GLY A 650 -33.79 -15.27 28.21
C GLY A 650 -33.93 -15.74 29.66
N PHE A 651 -32.83 -16.07 30.34
CA PHE A 651 -32.96 -16.53 31.73
C PHE A 651 -33.45 -15.40 32.68
N SER A 652 -34.57 -15.66 33.38
CA SER A 652 -35.30 -14.67 34.18
C SER A 652 -35.33 -15.01 35.68
N THR A 653 -34.80 -14.11 36.51
CA THR A 653 -34.85 -14.19 37.98
C THR A 653 -35.39 -12.89 38.58
N ALA A 654 -35.80 -12.93 39.86
CA ALA A 654 -36.46 -11.83 40.56
C ALA A 654 -35.73 -10.46 40.56
N ASN A 655 -34.42 -10.41 40.25
CA ASN A 655 -33.63 -9.18 40.15
C ASN A 655 -32.84 -9.02 38.84
N VAL A 656 -32.84 -10.02 37.95
CA VAL A 656 -32.02 -10.02 36.72
C VAL A 656 -32.79 -10.73 35.59
N THR A 657 -32.97 -10.04 34.47
CA THR A 657 -33.40 -10.62 33.19
C THR A 657 -32.17 -10.63 32.28
N ARG A 658 -31.69 -11.82 31.91
CA ARG A 658 -30.61 -11.99 30.95
C ARG A 658 -31.20 -12.08 29.54
N ARG A 659 -30.67 -11.29 28.63
CA ARG A 659 -31.04 -11.21 27.20
C ARG A 659 -29.91 -10.55 26.42
N GLY A 660 -29.86 -10.77 25.12
CA GLY A 660 -28.78 -10.29 24.25
C GLY A 660 -28.87 -10.90 22.86
N PRO A 661 -27.78 -10.81 22.07
CA PRO A 661 -27.67 -11.53 20.81
C PRO A 661 -27.44 -13.03 21.07
N TYR A 662 -28.01 -13.86 20.20
CA TYR A 662 -27.76 -15.29 20.13
C TYR A 662 -27.60 -15.72 18.68
N ASP A 663 -26.92 -16.84 18.50
CA ASP A 663 -26.99 -17.63 17.27
C ASP A 663 -27.75 -18.91 17.58
N LEU A 664 -28.43 -19.49 16.59
CA LEU A 664 -29.16 -20.76 16.71
C LEU A 664 -28.84 -21.65 15.51
N VAL A 665 -28.46 -22.89 15.76
CA VAL A 665 -28.27 -23.93 14.72
C VAL A 665 -29.15 -25.13 15.05
N ILE A 666 -29.84 -25.70 14.05
CA ILE A 666 -30.57 -26.96 14.19
C ILE A 666 -29.86 -28.04 13.36
N THR A 667 -29.29 -29.07 13.99
CA THR A 667 -28.53 -30.13 13.31
C THR A 667 -29.21 -31.49 13.43
N ALA A 668 -28.94 -32.39 12.49
CA ALA A 668 -29.51 -33.74 12.47
C ALA A 668 -28.76 -34.72 13.39
N GLY A 669 -29.48 -35.38 14.30
CA GLY A 669 -28.90 -36.24 15.34
C GLY A 669 -28.95 -35.61 16.74
N PRO A 670 -28.45 -36.32 17.77
CA PRO A 670 -28.36 -35.77 19.12
C PRO A 670 -27.18 -34.80 19.24
N CYS A 671 -27.28 -33.86 20.19
CA CYS A 671 -26.23 -32.92 20.51
C CYS A 671 -24.95 -33.66 20.93
N ARG A 672 -23.86 -33.43 20.19
CA ARG A 672 -22.51 -33.75 20.66
C ARG A 672 -22.14 -32.73 21.75
N PRO A 673 -21.35 -33.09 22.79
CA PRO A 673 -20.72 -32.06 23.60
C PRO A 673 -19.88 -31.17 22.67
N PRO A 674 -19.95 -29.84 22.80
CA PRO A 674 -19.05 -28.98 22.04
C PRO A 674 -17.60 -29.25 22.48
N PRO A 675 -16.62 -29.04 21.59
CA PRO A 675 -15.23 -28.84 22.01
C PRO A 675 -15.12 -27.65 22.99
N GLU A 676 -14.00 -27.54 23.71
CA GLU A 676 -13.78 -26.45 24.66
C GLU A 676 -13.57 -25.09 23.93
N CYS A 677 -13.23 -25.14 22.64
CA CYS A 677 -13.06 -24.02 21.72
C CYS A 677 -13.41 -24.42 20.28
N LEU A 678 -13.64 -23.44 19.41
CA LEU A 678 -13.69 -23.60 17.95
C LEU A 678 -12.71 -22.65 17.24
N VAL A 679 -12.37 -21.52 17.87
CA VAL A 679 -11.32 -20.56 17.46
C VAL A 679 -10.53 -20.10 18.69
N ASP A 680 -9.35 -19.53 18.49
CA ASP A 680 -8.49 -19.05 19.60
C ASP A 680 -9.17 -18.01 20.50
N ALA A 681 -10.10 -17.23 19.94
CA ALA A 681 -10.89 -16.25 20.68
C ALA A 681 -11.90 -16.87 21.68
N ASP A 682 -12.14 -18.18 21.63
CA ASP A 682 -12.91 -18.91 22.65
C ASP A 682 -12.07 -19.24 23.90
N CYS A 683 -10.73 -19.21 23.78
CA CYS A 683 -9.81 -19.62 24.83
C CYS A 683 -9.39 -18.46 25.77
N PRO A 684 -8.92 -18.78 26.98
CA PRO A 684 -8.27 -17.81 27.88
C PRO A 684 -7.09 -17.09 27.22
N VAL A 685 -6.79 -15.86 27.69
CA VAL A 685 -5.62 -15.10 27.22
C VAL A 685 -4.33 -15.88 27.51
N GLY A 686 -3.64 -16.30 26.45
CA GLY A 686 -2.46 -17.18 26.52
C GLY A 686 -2.73 -18.63 26.09
N GLU A 687 -3.95 -18.99 25.69
CA GLU A 687 -4.34 -20.29 25.16
C GLU A 687 -4.88 -20.17 23.72
N VAL A 688 -4.67 -21.18 22.87
CA VAL A 688 -5.16 -21.30 21.48
C VAL A 688 -5.99 -22.57 21.32
N CYS A 689 -6.77 -22.66 20.25
CA CYS A 689 -7.63 -23.80 19.98
C CYS A 689 -6.92 -24.88 19.15
N ALA A 690 -6.54 -26.00 19.78
CA ALA A 690 -5.95 -27.15 19.10
C ALA A 690 -6.83 -28.39 19.28
N ASP A 691 -7.25 -29.02 18.19
CA ASP A 691 -8.15 -30.20 18.16
C ASP A 691 -9.46 -30.06 18.97
N GLY A 692 -9.84 -28.84 19.35
CA GLY A 692 -11.01 -28.56 20.19
C GLY A 692 -10.76 -28.62 21.71
N GLU A 693 -9.51 -28.61 22.15
CA GLU A 693 -9.11 -28.31 23.54
C GLU A 693 -8.38 -26.95 23.56
N CYS A 694 -8.58 -26.14 24.61
CA CYS A 694 -7.74 -24.95 24.82
C CYS A 694 -6.38 -25.41 25.35
N VAL A 695 -5.38 -25.35 24.48
CA VAL A 695 -3.98 -25.59 24.84
C VAL A 695 -3.30 -24.26 25.11
N LEU A 696 -2.25 -24.22 25.94
CA LEU A 696 -1.40 -23.03 25.97
C LEU A 696 -0.95 -22.71 24.55
N ALA A 697 -1.07 -21.43 24.17
CA ALA A 697 -0.51 -20.93 22.94
C ALA A 697 0.94 -21.40 22.86
N PRO A 698 1.44 -21.90 21.72
CA PRO A 698 2.85 -21.73 21.44
C PRO A 698 3.08 -20.23 21.60
N CYS A 699 3.87 -19.86 22.60
CA CYS A 699 4.19 -18.46 22.78
C CYS A 699 4.94 -18.08 21.51
N VAL A 700 4.41 -17.12 20.76
CA VAL A 700 5.10 -16.64 19.57
C VAL A 700 6.07 -15.60 20.07
N ASP A 701 7.27 -16.11 20.33
CA ASP A 701 8.59 -15.47 20.36
C ASP A 701 8.57 -14.16 19.57
N ASP A 702 9.08 -13.07 20.16
CA ASP A 702 9.04 -11.76 19.52
C ASP A 702 10.19 -11.55 18.51
N ASN A 703 10.17 -10.43 17.78
CA ASN A 703 11.12 -10.17 16.69
C ASN A 703 12.58 -9.97 17.13
N ASP A 704 12.87 -10.00 18.44
CA ASP A 704 14.22 -9.89 19.01
C ASP A 704 14.80 -11.23 19.52
N GLU A 705 14.04 -12.34 19.45
CA GLU A 705 14.47 -13.71 19.81
C GLU A 705 15.40 -14.36 18.74
N GLU A 706 16.18 -15.42 19.01
CA GLU A 706 16.40 -16.25 20.21
C GLU A 706 17.30 -15.50 21.23
N ASN A 707 16.73 -14.85 22.25
CA ASN A 707 17.46 -14.02 23.22
C ASN A 707 17.35 -14.51 24.68
N ASP A 708 16.93 -15.76 24.91
CA ASP A 708 16.86 -16.47 26.20
C ASP A 708 18.21 -16.56 26.96
N ASP A 709 19.33 -16.35 26.25
CA ASP A 709 20.70 -16.49 26.76
C ASP A 709 21.49 -15.17 26.65
N ARG A 710 22.39 -14.94 27.62
CA ARG A 710 23.33 -13.80 27.61
C ARG A 710 24.24 -13.79 26.37
N ILE A 711 24.54 -14.95 25.79
CA ILE A 711 25.38 -15.07 24.59
C ILE A 711 24.68 -14.42 23.38
N ASP A 712 23.42 -14.75 23.17
CA ASP A 712 22.67 -14.42 21.96
C ASP A 712 21.86 -13.11 22.11
N SER A 713 21.62 -12.68 23.36
CA SER A 713 21.06 -11.40 23.83
C SER A 713 21.01 -10.22 22.86
N THR A 714 19.83 -9.64 22.63
CA THR A 714 19.55 -8.66 21.58
C THR A 714 20.29 -7.33 21.75
N GLY A 715 20.88 -6.80 20.67
CA GLY A 715 21.57 -5.51 20.69
C GLY A 715 20.62 -4.30 20.80
N LEU A 716 20.85 -3.41 21.76
CA LEU A 716 20.12 -2.15 21.92
C LEU A 716 20.96 -0.94 21.47
N ALA A 717 20.56 -0.32 20.36
CA ALA A 717 20.99 1.04 20.01
C ALA A 717 20.23 2.05 20.88
N LEU A 718 20.94 2.85 21.67
CA LEU A 718 20.31 3.75 22.65
C LEU A 718 20.16 5.18 22.13
N PRO A 719 19.06 5.90 22.46
CA PRO A 719 17.93 5.45 23.27
C PRO A 719 17.03 4.46 22.51
N ALA A 720 16.75 3.31 23.14
CA ALA A 720 15.92 2.26 22.58
C ALA A 720 14.48 2.37 23.10
N ALA A 721 13.51 2.17 22.21
CA ALA A 721 12.11 1.96 22.54
C ALA A 721 11.62 0.71 21.79
N ARG A 722 11.15 -0.26 22.57
CA ARG A 722 10.78 -1.62 22.16
C ARG A 722 9.34 -1.84 22.64
N PRO A 723 8.32 -1.42 21.86
CA PRO A 723 6.97 -1.16 22.38
C PRO A 723 6.07 -2.39 22.46
N ALA A 724 6.50 -3.53 21.93
CA ALA A 724 5.71 -4.76 21.81
C ALA A 724 6.63 -5.98 21.87
N GLN A 725 7.27 -6.17 23.02
CA GLN A 725 8.08 -7.36 23.31
C GLN A 725 7.24 -8.40 24.08
N ARG A 726 7.66 -9.66 24.10
CA ARG A 726 6.88 -10.75 24.70
C ARG A 726 7.72 -11.84 25.34
N LEU A 727 7.83 -11.78 26.67
CA LEU A 727 8.39 -12.85 27.48
C LEU A 727 7.55 -14.12 27.36
N CYS A 728 8.20 -15.25 27.09
CA CYS A 728 7.61 -16.58 26.98
C CYS A 728 7.87 -17.48 28.20
N ALA A 729 7.29 -18.69 28.20
CA ALA A 729 7.13 -19.49 29.42
C ALA A 729 8.34 -20.37 29.78
N GLN A 730 9.16 -19.89 30.73
CA GLN A 730 10.54 -20.31 31.02
C GLN A 730 11.58 -19.71 30.07
N ASP A 731 11.17 -18.66 29.36
CA ASP A 731 12.04 -17.72 28.67
C ASP A 731 12.59 -16.65 29.64
N ASP A 732 13.64 -15.94 29.24
CA ASP A 732 14.39 -14.98 30.05
C ASP A 732 15.01 -13.88 29.16
N ASP A 733 14.23 -12.97 28.58
CA ASP A 733 14.69 -12.05 27.53
C ASP A 733 15.96 -11.25 27.93
N TRP A 734 17.10 -11.48 27.28
CA TRP A 734 18.34 -10.74 27.46
C TRP A 734 18.56 -9.70 26.37
N TYR A 735 18.93 -8.51 26.79
CA TYR A 735 19.38 -7.43 25.91
C TYR A 735 20.80 -7.00 26.28
N ARG A 736 21.58 -6.52 25.32
CA ARG A 736 22.93 -5.96 25.52
C ARG A 736 23.01 -4.52 25.01
N ALA A 737 23.52 -3.62 25.83
CA ALA A 737 23.78 -2.23 25.47
C ALA A 737 25.24 -1.86 25.75
N GLN A 738 25.89 -1.18 24.80
CA GLN A 738 27.20 -0.57 25.06
C GLN A 738 26.99 0.78 25.75
N VAL A 739 27.67 0.99 26.87
CA VAL A 739 27.52 2.20 27.69
C VAL A 739 28.88 2.87 27.82
N CYS A 740 28.92 4.15 27.44
CA CYS A 740 30.12 4.99 27.43
C CYS A 740 30.84 5.07 28.78
N ALA A 741 32.16 5.25 28.76
CA ALA A 741 32.98 5.58 29.92
C ALA A 741 32.37 6.76 30.71
N GLY A 742 32.22 6.60 32.02
CA GLY A 742 31.57 7.56 32.92
C GLY A 742 30.05 7.73 32.70
N GLY A 743 29.44 6.94 31.82
CA GLY A 743 28.03 7.02 31.45
C GLY A 743 27.06 6.36 32.45
N ALA A 744 25.78 6.72 32.33
CA ALA A 744 24.70 6.16 33.12
C ALA A 744 23.59 5.57 32.24
N LEU A 745 23.43 4.24 32.26
CA LEU A 745 22.29 3.55 31.66
C LEU A 745 21.07 3.64 32.59
N SER A 746 19.91 3.97 32.05
CA SER A 746 18.60 3.87 32.72
C SER A 746 17.64 3.09 31.83
N ALA A 747 17.10 1.99 32.33
CA ALA A 747 16.14 1.15 31.63
C ALA A 747 14.85 0.95 32.44
N ARG A 748 13.75 0.76 31.74
CA ARG A 748 12.40 0.64 32.29
C ARG A 748 11.55 -0.25 31.38
N ILE A 749 10.91 -1.25 31.95
CA ILE A 749 9.83 -2.01 31.31
C ILE A 749 8.47 -1.54 31.86
N GLU A 750 7.43 -1.52 31.02
CA GLU A 750 6.03 -1.33 31.42
C GLU A 750 5.20 -2.54 30.93
N PHE A 751 4.37 -3.12 31.80
CA PHE A 751 3.67 -4.39 31.58
C PHE A 751 2.41 -4.46 32.44
N ALA A 752 1.44 -5.31 32.10
CA ALA A 752 0.25 -5.49 32.93
C ALA A 752 0.51 -6.48 34.07
N HIS A 753 0.63 -6.00 35.32
CA HIS A 753 0.80 -6.87 36.51
C HIS A 753 -0.39 -7.83 36.75
N ALA A 754 -1.51 -7.61 36.06
CA ALA A 754 -2.66 -8.51 36.03
C ALA A 754 -2.46 -9.76 35.15
N ALA A 755 -1.49 -9.77 34.23
CA ALA A 755 -1.13 -10.91 33.39
C ALA A 755 0.04 -11.69 34.02
N ALA A 756 1.19 -11.04 34.22
CA ALA A 756 2.31 -11.59 34.99
C ALA A 756 3.10 -10.49 35.71
N ASP A 757 3.91 -10.90 36.70
CA ASP A 757 4.70 -10.02 37.56
C ASP A 757 6.18 -10.09 37.15
N LEU A 758 6.64 -9.12 36.36
CA LEU A 758 7.98 -9.12 35.77
C LEU A 758 9.06 -8.54 36.69
N THR A 759 10.30 -8.99 36.49
CA THR A 759 11.52 -8.45 37.09
C THR A 759 12.43 -7.92 35.98
N LEU A 760 13.13 -6.82 36.26
CA LEU A 760 14.21 -6.30 35.42
C LEU A 760 15.52 -6.30 36.20
N GLU A 761 16.53 -7.02 35.72
CA GLU A 761 17.91 -6.99 36.21
C GLU A 761 18.83 -6.26 35.24
N ALA A 762 19.81 -5.52 35.74
CA ALA A 762 20.90 -4.95 34.96
C ALA A 762 22.24 -5.52 35.43
N ILE A 763 23.00 -6.08 34.49
CA ILE A 763 24.11 -7.00 34.74
C ILE A 763 25.34 -6.51 33.97
N ARG A 764 26.45 -6.31 34.65
CA ARG A 764 27.74 -5.92 34.05
C ARG A 764 28.33 -7.07 33.24
N ASP A 765 29.25 -6.77 32.32
CA ASP A 765 29.97 -7.82 31.60
C ASP A 765 30.73 -8.80 32.53
N SER A 766 31.15 -8.34 33.71
CA SER A 766 31.70 -9.17 34.79
C SER A 766 30.76 -10.24 35.36
N GLY A 767 29.46 -10.21 35.00
CA GLY A 767 28.40 -11.04 35.59
C GLY A 767 27.86 -10.50 36.92
N GLU A 768 28.25 -9.30 37.35
CA GLU A 768 27.71 -8.64 38.54
C GLU A 768 26.37 -7.96 38.23
N VAL A 769 25.30 -8.36 38.93
CA VAL A 769 24.02 -7.65 38.93
C VAL A 769 24.22 -6.30 39.61
N ALA A 770 24.26 -5.22 38.83
CA ALA A 770 24.52 -3.86 39.30
C ALA A 770 23.27 -3.19 39.88
N ASP A 771 22.08 -3.50 39.34
CA ASP A 771 20.79 -3.06 39.87
C ASP A 771 19.68 -4.07 39.52
N ARG A 772 18.60 -4.07 40.31
CA ARG A 772 17.44 -4.95 40.12
C ARG A 772 16.15 -4.29 40.60
N SER A 773 15.14 -4.32 39.75
CA SER A 773 13.76 -3.96 40.07
C SER A 773 12.86 -5.19 40.01
N ALA A 774 12.05 -5.36 41.05
CA ALA A 774 11.03 -6.41 41.20
C ALA A 774 9.97 -5.90 42.19
N SER A 775 9.08 -5.03 41.70
CA SER A 775 8.03 -4.36 42.48
C SER A 775 6.75 -5.20 42.52
N LEU A 776 5.59 -4.54 42.57
CA LEU A 776 4.24 -5.10 42.39
C LEU A 776 3.39 -4.03 41.67
N THR A 777 3.96 -3.42 40.64
CA THR A 777 3.36 -2.33 39.86
C THR A 777 3.61 -2.57 38.38
N ASP A 778 2.82 -1.95 37.52
CA ASP A 778 2.82 -2.14 36.07
C ASP A 778 4.10 -1.62 35.35
N ALA A 779 5.22 -1.45 36.07
CA ALA A 779 6.51 -1.07 35.54
C ALA A 779 7.68 -1.34 36.50
N GLU A 780 8.78 -1.87 35.96
CA GLU A 780 10.07 -2.01 36.66
C GLU A 780 11.10 -1.03 36.07
N SER A 781 12.10 -0.60 36.86
CA SER A 781 13.16 0.29 36.36
C SER A 781 14.50 0.15 37.09
N VAL A 782 15.59 0.14 36.34
CA VAL A 782 16.97 -0.05 36.81
C VAL A 782 17.91 1.05 36.30
N ARG A 783 19.00 1.31 37.03
CA ARG A 783 20.05 2.25 36.63
C ARG A 783 21.46 1.74 36.96
N VAL A 784 22.33 1.75 35.96
CA VAL A 784 23.75 1.37 36.09
C VAL A 784 24.64 2.57 35.73
N GLN A 785 25.65 2.82 36.55
CA GLN A 785 26.73 3.78 36.27
C GLN A 785 27.98 3.01 35.86
N VAL A 786 28.58 3.38 34.73
CA VAL A 786 29.85 2.83 34.21
C VAL A 786 31.04 3.62 34.77
N GLY A 787 32.21 2.99 34.83
CA GLY A 787 33.46 3.61 35.30
C GLY A 787 34.05 4.59 34.29
N ASP A 788 34.88 5.52 34.76
CA ASP A 788 35.43 6.61 33.93
C ASP A 788 36.58 6.18 32.98
N ASP A 789 36.99 4.90 32.99
CA ASP A 789 38.24 4.43 32.37
C ASP A 789 38.08 3.91 30.92
N GLU A 790 37.02 3.14 30.62
CA GLU A 790 36.73 2.49 29.32
C GLU A 790 35.21 2.27 29.19
N ASP A 791 34.71 2.03 27.97
CA ASP A 791 33.29 1.68 27.73
C ASP A 791 32.96 0.26 28.25
N GLU A 792 31.74 0.08 28.76
CA GLU A 792 31.30 -1.17 29.39
C GLU A 792 29.99 -1.69 28.74
N THR A 793 29.99 -2.97 28.36
CA THR A 793 28.77 -3.65 27.94
C THR A 793 27.92 -3.97 29.17
N VAL A 794 26.70 -3.44 29.22
CA VAL A 794 25.72 -3.72 30.27
C VAL A 794 24.57 -4.49 29.64
N TYR A 795 24.29 -5.66 30.21
CA TYR A 795 23.19 -6.52 29.82
C TYR A 795 21.97 -6.15 30.66
N LEU A 796 20.79 -6.14 30.06
CA LEU A 796 19.51 -6.13 30.75
C LEU A 796 18.92 -7.53 30.63
N ARG A 797 18.24 -8.01 31.68
CA ARG A 797 17.47 -9.24 31.62
C ARG A 797 16.07 -8.99 32.16
N VAL A 798 15.07 -9.28 31.33
CA VAL A 798 13.67 -9.38 31.74
C VAL A 798 13.45 -10.83 32.19
N LEU A 799 12.69 -11.03 33.26
CA LEU A 799 12.32 -12.38 33.68
C LEU A 799 11.00 -12.40 34.45
N GLY A 800 10.20 -13.43 34.20
CA GLY A 800 8.92 -13.67 34.88
C GLY A 800 8.94 -14.87 35.82
N PRO A 801 7.81 -15.18 36.49
CA PRO A 801 7.59 -16.51 37.07
C PRO A 801 7.54 -17.57 35.96
N ALA A 802 7.94 -18.81 36.25
CA ALA A 802 8.16 -19.92 35.29
C ALA A 802 6.92 -20.44 34.50
N ASN A 803 5.81 -19.72 34.52
CA ASN A 803 4.58 -19.97 33.76
C ASN A 803 4.02 -18.66 33.16
N ALA A 804 4.81 -17.58 33.12
CA ALA A 804 4.41 -16.32 32.50
C ALA A 804 4.44 -16.45 30.97
N SER A 805 3.42 -15.91 30.32
CA SER A 805 3.55 -15.31 28.99
C SER A 805 2.87 -13.94 29.09
N THR A 806 3.58 -12.87 28.76
CA THR A 806 3.02 -11.51 28.78
C THR A 806 3.79 -10.58 27.87
N ASP A 807 3.05 -9.69 27.23
CA ASP A 807 3.63 -8.59 26.49
C ASP A 807 4.16 -7.52 27.46
N TYR A 808 5.20 -6.79 27.05
CA TYR A 808 5.71 -5.61 27.74
C TYR A 808 6.36 -4.62 26.76
N ALA A 809 6.54 -3.39 27.22
CA ALA A 809 7.26 -2.35 26.48
C ALA A 809 8.56 -1.99 27.21
N LEU A 810 9.71 -2.23 26.58
CA LEU A 810 11.03 -1.82 27.08
C LEU A 810 11.41 -0.42 26.56
N SER A 811 11.94 0.39 27.46
CA SER A 811 12.56 1.68 27.16
C SER A 811 13.92 1.76 27.84
N ALA A 812 14.96 2.12 27.09
CA ALA A 812 16.32 2.23 27.60
C ALA A 812 17.01 3.49 27.08
N SER A 813 17.82 4.12 27.93
CA SER A 813 18.48 5.40 27.64
C SER A 813 19.83 5.48 28.33
N MET A 814 20.85 5.98 27.63
CA MET A 814 22.15 6.30 28.20
C MET A 814 22.32 7.81 28.33
N ALA A 815 22.96 8.24 29.42
CA ALA A 815 23.44 9.61 29.58
C ALA A 815 24.96 9.58 29.77
N CYS A 816 25.70 10.01 28.75
CA CYS A 816 27.14 10.20 28.83
C CYS A 816 27.48 11.59 29.43
N PRO A 817 28.74 11.83 29.82
CA PRO A 817 29.23 13.19 30.07
C PRO A 817 29.03 14.08 28.81
N GLU A 818 28.40 15.24 28.98
CA GLU A 818 28.08 16.18 27.89
C GLU A 818 29.34 16.74 27.19
N CYS A 819 29.37 16.75 25.85
CA CYS A 819 30.27 17.62 25.09
C CYS A 819 29.53 18.91 24.67
N VAL A 820 30.19 20.07 24.81
CA VAL A 820 29.60 21.39 24.49
C VAL A 820 30.29 22.01 23.28
N PHE A 821 31.59 21.75 23.12
CA PHE A 821 32.46 22.19 22.04
C PHE A 821 33.23 20.98 21.46
N PRO A 822 33.70 21.05 20.20
CA PRO A 822 34.62 20.03 19.65
C PRO A 822 35.97 19.95 20.41
N GLU A 823 36.28 20.94 21.24
CA GLU A 823 37.46 20.97 22.13
C GLU A 823 37.30 20.06 23.37
N ASP A 824 36.09 19.58 23.65
CA ASP A 824 35.80 18.69 24.78
C ASP A 824 36.03 17.19 24.44
N CYS A 825 36.29 16.88 23.16
CA CYS A 825 36.48 15.53 22.62
C CYS A 825 37.96 15.23 22.27
N GLY A 826 38.28 13.96 22.01
CA GLY A 826 39.61 13.49 21.63
C GLY A 826 40.08 13.92 20.21
N GLU A 827 41.39 13.80 19.95
CA GLU A 827 41.94 14.04 18.61
C GLU A 827 41.43 12.99 17.61
N GLY A 828 40.41 13.36 16.82
CA GLY A 828 39.73 12.49 15.85
C GLY A 828 38.22 12.38 16.04
N GLU A 829 37.68 12.96 17.11
CA GLU A 829 36.26 12.91 17.44
C GLU A 829 35.52 14.21 17.07
N LEU A 830 34.22 14.08 16.81
CA LEU A 830 33.29 15.19 16.66
C LEU A 830 32.27 15.16 17.81
N CYS A 831 31.97 16.34 18.35
CA CYS A 831 30.82 16.53 19.24
C CYS A 831 29.54 16.64 18.38
N LEU A 832 28.79 15.55 18.29
CA LEU A 832 27.60 15.42 17.44
C LEU A 832 26.30 15.48 18.27
N GLY A 833 25.17 15.80 17.63
CA GLY A 833 23.87 15.93 18.28
C GLY A 833 23.47 17.38 18.61
N GLU A 834 22.18 17.57 18.91
CA GLU A 834 21.59 18.86 19.28
C GLU A 834 21.16 18.91 20.75
N GLY A 835 21.26 20.09 21.36
CA GLY A 835 20.83 20.29 22.75
C GLY A 835 21.72 19.52 23.76
N PRO A 836 21.13 18.80 24.73
CA PRO A 836 21.87 18.07 25.77
C PRO A 836 22.39 16.71 25.30
N ASP A 837 21.85 16.16 24.20
CA ASP A 837 22.08 14.80 23.74
C ASP A 837 23.39 14.69 22.91
N ARG A 838 24.44 15.35 23.40
CA ARG A 838 25.69 15.59 22.66
C ARG A 838 26.81 14.65 23.06
N LEU A 839 27.31 13.92 22.07
CA LEU A 839 28.28 12.84 22.23
C LEU A 839 29.55 13.12 21.42
N CYS A 840 30.70 12.81 22.02
CA CYS A 840 31.96 12.69 21.29
C CYS A 840 31.95 11.36 20.54
N LEU A 841 32.07 11.42 19.20
CA LEU A 841 32.05 10.25 18.33
C LEU A 841 33.22 10.32 17.34
N ALA A 842 33.93 9.20 17.19
CA ALA A 842 35.04 9.04 16.26
C ALA A 842 34.50 8.95 14.81
N ALA A 843 34.17 10.12 14.25
CA ALA A 843 33.60 10.30 12.92
C ALA A 843 34.14 11.57 12.26
N ARG A 844 34.10 11.64 10.93
CA ARG A 844 34.56 12.83 10.16
C ARG A 844 33.72 13.10 8.92
N ARG A 845 33.80 14.33 8.40
CA ARG A 845 33.17 14.66 7.11
C ARG A 845 33.85 13.93 5.94
N PRO A 846 33.11 13.50 4.91
CA PRO A 846 33.64 12.74 3.78
C PRO A 846 34.47 13.59 2.80
N ALA A 847 35.55 12.98 2.30
CA ALA A 847 36.36 13.45 1.18
C ALA A 847 35.80 12.95 -0.17
N VAL A 848 36.48 13.28 -1.27
CA VAL A 848 36.10 12.84 -2.62
C VAL A 848 36.42 11.35 -2.78
N GLY A 849 35.47 10.55 -3.28
CA GLY A 849 35.56 9.10 -3.45
C GLY A 849 35.34 8.25 -2.19
N GLU A 850 35.11 8.86 -1.02
CA GLU A 850 34.92 8.11 0.24
C GLU A 850 33.49 7.66 0.48
N VAL A 851 32.51 8.38 -0.08
CA VAL A 851 31.09 8.02 -0.11
C VAL A 851 30.70 7.90 -1.57
N ILE A 852 30.09 6.79 -1.93
CA ILE A 852 29.58 6.53 -3.29
C ILE A 852 28.13 6.05 -3.20
N VAL A 853 27.40 6.14 -4.32
CA VAL A 853 26.18 5.37 -4.49
C VAL A 853 26.57 3.90 -4.72
N SER A 854 25.96 2.97 -4.00
CA SER A 854 26.19 1.51 -4.14
C SER A 854 25.05 0.79 -4.83
N GLU A 855 23.82 1.28 -4.67
CA GLU A 855 22.62 0.60 -5.18
C GLU A 855 21.52 1.62 -5.49
N VAL A 856 20.71 1.38 -6.52
CA VAL A 856 19.61 2.27 -6.95
C VAL A 856 18.40 1.46 -7.41
N MET A 857 17.25 1.66 -6.78
CA MET A 857 15.96 1.13 -7.20
C MET A 857 15.12 2.25 -7.83
N ALA A 858 15.05 2.24 -9.16
CA ALA A 858 14.33 3.24 -9.96
C ALA A 858 13.05 2.67 -10.63
N ASP A 859 12.80 1.37 -10.51
CA ASP A 859 11.72 0.63 -11.20
C ASP A 859 11.08 -0.39 -10.21
N PRO A 860 10.37 0.08 -9.16
CA PRO A 860 9.97 -0.74 -8.02
C PRO A 860 8.54 -1.30 -8.13
N ILE A 861 8.29 -2.49 -7.56
CA ILE A 861 6.96 -3.11 -7.51
C ILE A 861 5.91 -2.15 -6.91
N GLY A 862 4.80 -1.95 -7.62
CA GLY A 862 3.61 -1.25 -7.12
C GLY A 862 3.54 0.22 -7.53
N GLU A 863 3.55 1.13 -6.55
CA GLU A 863 3.52 2.57 -6.84
C GLU A 863 4.94 3.12 -7.05
N GLU A 864 5.33 3.19 -8.33
CA GLU A 864 6.53 3.83 -8.91
C GLU A 864 7.12 4.95 -8.02
N THR A 865 6.32 5.97 -7.69
CA THR A 865 6.79 7.19 -7.01
C THR A 865 6.89 7.12 -5.48
N PHE A 866 6.59 5.98 -4.87
CA PHE A 866 6.69 5.80 -3.41
C PHE A 866 7.73 4.77 -3.00
N ASN A 867 8.01 3.79 -3.86
CA ASN A 867 8.89 2.67 -3.56
C ASN A 867 10.33 2.87 -4.10
N GLU A 868 10.64 4.04 -4.68
CA GLU A 868 11.99 4.46 -5.06
C GLU A 868 12.95 4.62 -3.86
N TRP A 869 14.18 4.13 -4.02
CA TRP A 869 15.26 4.31 -3.04
C TRP A 869 16.64 4.18 -3.70
N PHE A 870 17.66 4.67 -2.99
CA PHE A 870 19.07 4.45 -3.34
C PHE A 870 19.93 4.31 -2.09
N GLU A 871 21.14 3.79 -2.24
CA GLU A 871 22.04 3.51 -1.14
C GLU A 871 23.35 4.30 -1.24
N LEU A 872 23.86 4.78 -0.10
CA LEU A 872 25.19 5.38 0.03
C LEU A 872 26.12 4.50 0.88
N SER A 873 27.26 4.08 0.35
CA SER A 873 28.24 3.21 1.02
C SER A 873 29.57 3.90 1.37
N ASN A 874 30.23 3.37 2.40
CA ASN A 874 31.51 3.85 2.92
C ASN A 874 32.70 3.09 2.32
N ARG A 875 33.59 3.81 1.65
CA ARG A 875 34.82 3.25 1.05
C ARG A 875 36.01 3.27 2.01
N THR A 876 35.82 3.72 3.26
CA THR A 876 36.85 3.86 4.30
C THR A 876 36.60 2.93 5.50
N ASP A 877 37.62 2.81 6.35
CA ASP A 877 37.59 2.09 7.63
C ASP A 877 37.28 3.03 8.81
N GLU A 878 36.70 4.21 8.54
CA GLU A 878 36.38 5.26 9.52
C GLU A 878 34.90 5.67 9.40
N THR A 879 34.26 6.10 10.48
CA THR A 879 32.85 6.54 10.44
C THR A 879 32.75 7.88 9.71
N LEU A 880 31.83 7.98 8.75
CA LEU A 880 31.60 9.21 7.99
C LEU A 880 30.31 9.90 8.46
N TRP A 881 30.40 11.21 8.70
CA TRP A 881 29.28 12.05 9.15
C TRP A 881 28.69 12.79 7.96
N LEU A 882 27.43 12.48 7.62
CA LEU A 882 26.76 12.91 6.40
C LEU A 882 25.92 14.18 6.55
N ARG A 883 25.97 14.87 7.70
CA ARG A 883 25.20 16.11 7.88
C ARG A 883 25.62 17.19 6.88
N ASP A 884 24.63 17.90 6.34
CA ASP A 884 24.76 18.88 5.24
C ASP A 884 25.26 18.28 3.90
N VAL A 885 25.37 16.95 3.77
CA VAL A 885 25.55 16.28 2.47
C VAL A 885 24.23 16.37 1.68
N ARG A 886 24.34 16.58 0.38
CA ARG A 886 23.21 16.65 -0.55
C ARG A 886 23.41 15.68 -1.69
N VAL A 887 22.32 15.13 -2.22
CA VAL A 887 22.32 14.39 -3.48
C VAL A 887 21.48 15.17 -4.47
N ILE A 888 22.04 15.42 -5.65
CA ILE A 888 21.45 16.26 -6.69
C ILE A 888 21.07 15.37 -7.88
N ASP A 889 19.82 15.47 -8.31
CA ASP A 889 19.31 14.98 -9.60
C ASP A 889 19.64 16.04 -10.67
N ASP A 890 19.78 15.66 -11.95
CA ASP A 890 20.23 16.58 -13.01
C ASP A 890 19.29 17.80 -13.23
N SER A 891 18.14 17.85 -12.55
CA SER A 891 17.19 18.96 -12.45
C SER A 891 17.17 19.72 -11.11
N GLN A 892 17.35 19.08 -9.94
CA GLN A 892 17.18 19.71 -8.59
C GLN A 892 18.02 19.08 -7.46
N ASP A 893 18.16 19.81 -6.34
CA ASP A 893 18.64 19.27 -5.04
C ASP A 893 17.64 18.23 -4.50
N ALA A 894 17.79 16.97 -4.92
CA ALA A 894 16.86 15.87 -4.65
C ALA A 894 16.77 15.48 -3.17
N VAL A 895 17.93 15.36 -2.50
CA VAL A 895 18.04 14.98 -1.07
C VAL A 895 18.97 15.94 -0.33
N HIS A 896 18.59 16.33 0.88
CA HIS A 896 19.43 17.12 1.79
C HIS A 896 19.43 16.52 3.20
N ILE A 897 20.55 15.92 3.59
CA ILE A 897 20.74 15.24 4.88
C ILE A 897 21.01 16.31 5.94
N ASN A 898 19.94 16.86 6.51
CA ASN A 898 19.99 17.96 7.48
C ASN A 898 20.20 17.51 8.94
N THR A 899 20.23 16.19 9.18
CA THR A 899 20.38 15.53 10.48
C THR A 899 21.78 14.91 10.66
N ASP A 900 22.11 14.48 11.87
CA ASP A 900 23.37 13.80 12.22
C ASP A 900 23.37 12.33 11.78
N LEU A 901 23.21 12.07 10.47
CA LEU A 901 23.32 10.73 9.90
C LEU A 901 24.79 10.27 9.91
N LEU A 902 25.01 9.05 10.41
CA LEU A 902 26.30 8.38 10.46
C LEU A 902 26.33 7.22 9.48
N LEU A 903 27.43 7.13 8.73
CA LEU A 903 27.71 6.08 7.77
C LEU A 903 28.89 5.24 8.31
N PRO A 904 28.63 4.00 8.80
CA PRO A 904 29.64 3.19 9.50
C PRO A 904 30.85 2.81 8.62
N PRO A 905 32.01 2.48 9.22
CA PRO A 905 33.15 1.89 8.50
C PRO A 905 32.71 0.70 7.64
N ARG A 906 33.04 0.71 6.34
CA ARG A 906 32.61 -0.31 5.35
C ARG A 906 31.10 -0.59 5.26
N GLY A 907 30.26 0.22 5.92
CA GLY A 907 28.81 0.08 5.91
C GLY A 907 28.12 1.00 4.91
N GLN A 908 26.79 0.98 4.95
CA GLN A 908 25.93 1.68 4.01
C GLN A 908 24.62 2.16 4.66
N VAL A 909 24.02 3.19 4.07
CA VAL A 909 22.75 3.78 4.52
C VAL A 909 21.74 3.85 3.37
N VAL A 910 20.51 3.40 3.65
CA VAL A 910 19.39 3.34 2.70
C VAL A 910 18.61 4.67 2.73
N ILE A 911 18.52 5.32 1.57
CA ILE A 911 17.80 6.58 1.36
C ILE A 911 16.52 6.30 0.56
N ALA A 912 15.36 6.39 1.20
CA ALA A 912 14.06 6.14 0.57
C ALA A 912 13.22 7.42 0.50
N ARG A 913 12.17 7.44 -0.35
CA ARG A 913 11.27 8.61 -0.42
C ARG A 913 10.46 8.82 0.86
N GLN A 914 10.04 7.74 1.51
CA GLN A 914 9.35 7.75 2.79
C GLN A 914 9.63 6.48 3.60
N ALA A 915 9.31 6.49 4.90
CA ALA A 915 9.61 5.38 5.81
C ALA A 915 8.45 4.39 6.03
N ALA A 916 7.25 4.66 5.49
CA ALA A 916 6.03 3.89 5.78
C ALA A 916 5.58 2.98 4.63
N ASN A 917 5.43 3.52 3.42
CA ASN A 917 5.09 2.76 2.22
C ASN A 917 6.28 2.90 1.25
N ASN A 918 7.13 1.88 1.16
CA ASN A 918 8.49 2.01 0.65
C ASN A 918 9.00 0.76 -0.09
N GLY A 919 8.12 -0.05 -0.66
CA GLY A 919 8.47 -1.32 -1.30
C GLY A 919 8.86 -2.45 -0.33
N GLY A 920 8.63 -2.30 0.97
CA GLY A 920 8.97 -3.34 1.96
C GLY A 920 10.45 -3.38 2.32
N LEU A 921 11.11 -2.22 2.32
CA LEU A 921 12.53 -2.10 2.73
C LEU A 921 12.74 -2.56 4.18
N PRO A 922 13.78 -3.38 4.47
CA PRO A 922 14.07 -3.86 5.82
C PRO A 922 14.55 -2.74 6.76
N ARG A 923 15.09 -1.65 6.22
CA ARG A 923 15.33 -0.38 6.96
C ARG A 923 15.29 0.83 6.03
N VAL A 924 15.06 2.00 6.62
CA VAL A 924 15.26 3.31 5.97
C VAL A 924 16.07 4.18 6.91
N ASP A 925 17.31 4.48 6.55
CA ASP A 925 18.24 5.28 7.38
C ASP A 925 18.00 6.79 7.21
N PHE A 926 17.45 7.22 6.07
CA PHE A 926 16.96 8.59 5.86
C PHE A 926 15.79 8.61 4.87
N ALA A 927 14.75 9.40 5.17
CA ALA A 927 13.57 9.55 4.32
C ALA A 927 13.49 10.95 3.69
N SER A 928 13.31 11.05 2.38
CA SER A 928 13.30 12.33 1.65
C SER A 928 12.33 12.32 0.46
N PRO A 929 11.14 12.94 0.55
CA PRO A 929 10.12 12.85 -0.49
C PRO A 929 10.42 13.69 -1.76
N SER A 930 11.53 14.44 -1.75
CA SER A 930 11.89 15.46 -2.75
C SER A 930 12.69 14.96 -3.96
N PHE A 931 13.17 13.72 -3.95
CA PHE A 931 13.75 13.08 -5.14
C PHE A 931 12.72 12.23 -5.87
N ASN A 932 12.98 11.96 -7.14
CA ASN A 932 12.38 10.89 -7.96
C ASN A 932 13.56 10.27 -8.74
N LEU A 933 13.42 9.09 -9.33
CA LEU A 933 14.48 8.39 -10.06
C LEU A 933 13.97 8.10 -11.47
N ALA A 934 14.45 8.86 -12.46
CA ALA A 934 13.87 8.82 -13.79
C ALA A 934 14.15 7.50 -14.55
N LEU A 935 13.10 6.71 -14.82
CA LEU A 935 13.13 5.50 -15.66
C LEU A 935 13.83 5.66 -17.02
N ALA A 936 13.92 6.88 -17.56
CA ALA A 936 14.63 7.16 -18.82
C ALA A 936 16.15 7.37 -18.68
N GLY A 937 16.67 7.45 -17.45
CA GLY A 937 18.04 7.83 -17.12
C GLY A 937 18.10 9.07 -16.22
N ASP A 938 19.01 9.05 -15.24
CA ASP A 938 19.17 10.07 -14.20
C ASP A 938 20.61 10.13 -13.66
N ALA A 939 20.87 11.05 -12.74
CA ALA A 939 22.16 11.27 -12.10
C ALA A 939 22.02 11.47 -10.59
N LEU A 940 22.72 10.67 -9.78
CA LEU A 940 22.83 10.87 -8.34
C LEU A 940 24.20 11.46 -8.02
N VAL A 941 24.28 12.80 -7.97
CA VAL A 941 25.51 13.55 -7.70
C VAL A 941 25.60 13.89 -6.22
N VAL A 942 26.53 13.26 -5.50
CA VAL A 942 26.71 13.46 -4.06
C VAL A 942 27.60 14.67 -3.81
N LEU A 943 27.06 15.74 -3.21
CA LEU A 943 27.80 16.94 -2.80
C LEU A 943 28.07 16.97 -1.29
N GLY A 944 29.29 17.34 -0.93
CA GLY A 944 29.65 17.65 0.46
C GLY A 944 29.05 18.98 0.94
N ALA A 945 29.11 19.19 2.26
CA ALA A 945 28.67 20.41 2.95
C ALA A 945 29.30 21.71 2.42
N ASP A 946 30.51 21.63 1.83
CA ASP A 946 31.22 22.72 1.18
C ASP A 946 30.85 22.93 -0.30
N GLY A 947 29.89 22.14 -0.82
CA GLY A 947 29.37 22.25 -2.18
C GLY A 947 30.26 21.65 -3.27
N ARG A 948 31.29 20.88 -2.90
CA ARG A 948 32.09 20.08 -3.85
C ARG A 948 31.44 18.73 -4.09
N GLU A 949 31.62 18.20 -5.30
CA GLU A 949 31.32 16.82 -5.65
C GLU A 949 32.20 15.85 -4.83
N LEU A 950 31.57 14.83 -4.24
CA LEU A 950 32.23 13.70 -3.57
C LEU A 950 32.34 12.52 -4.53
N SER A 951 31.24 12.25 -5.23
CA SER A 951 31.06 11.17 -6.19
C SER A 951 29.81 11.49 -7.03
N ALA A 952 29.66 10.80 -8.15
CA ALA A 952 28.44 10.83 -8.95
C ALA A 952 28.20 9.43 -9.53
N PHE A 953 26.97 8.95 -9.42
CA PHE A 953 26.47 7.84 -10.23
C PHE A 953 25.55 8.40 -11.31
N ARG A 954 25.58 7.81 -12.51
CA ARG A 954 24.81 8.26 -13.68
C ARG A 954 24.37 7.04 -14.48
N TYR A 955 23.07 6.94 -14.75
CA TYR A 955 22.49 5.91 -15.59
C TYR A 955 21.69 6.55 -16.73
N ASP A 956 21.71 5.96 -17.91
CA ASP A 956 21.09 6.53 -19.10
C ASP A 956 20.34 5.47 -19.91
N ALA A 957 19.83 5.87 -21.08
CA ALA A 957 19.11 5.00 -22.01
C ALA A 957 19.96 3.83 -22.56
N GLY A 958 21.28 3.82 -22.39
CA GLY A 958 22.17 2.68 -22.70
C GLY A 958 22.33 1.71 -21.52
N LEU A 959 22.22 2.21 -20.28
CA LEU A 959 22.18 1.41 -19.06
C LEU A 959 20.79 0.83 -18.72
N THR A 960 19.75 1.18 -19.49
CA THR A 960 18.41 0.53 -19.45
C THR A 960 18.49 -0.99 -19.49
N PHE A 961 19.47 -1.51 -20.23
CA PHE A 961 19.65 -2.94 -20.45
C PHE A 961 20.05 -3.72 -19.18
N LEU A 962 20.60 -3.05 -18.16
CA LEU A 962 20.94 -3.69 -16.87
C LEU A 962 19.81 -3.58 -15.84
N ARG A 963 18.57 -3.30 -16.27
CA ARG A 963 17.42 -3.14 -15.40
C ARG A 963 16.33 -4.14 -15.81
N PRO A 964 16.19 -5.26 -15.08
CA PRO A 964 14.91 -5.94 -15.00
C PRO A 964 13.87 -4.97 -14.45
N LEU A 965 12.61 -5.18 -14.82
CA LEU A 965 11.48 -4.67 -14.03
C LEU A 965 11.65 -5.14 -12.57
N GLU A 966 11.20 -4.35 -11.60
CA GLU A 966 11.13 -4.77 -10.19
C GLU A 966 12.50 -4.97 -9.48
N ALA A 967 13.62 -4.61 -10.13
CA ALA A 967 14.98 -4.87 -9.67
C ALA A 967 15.87 -3.62 -9.58
N SER A 968 16.67 -3.54 -8.52
CA SER A 968 17.68 -2.50 -8.37
C SER A 968 18.90 -2.74 -9.27
N LEU A 969 19.62 -1.66 -9.57
CA LEU A 969 20.97 -1.72 -10.10
C LEU A 969 21.96 -1.65 -8.93
N GLN A 970 22.78 -2.69 -8.77
CA GLN A 970 23.82 -2.79 -7.74
C GLN A 970 25.23 -2.61 -8.34
N LEU A 971 26.12 -1.98 -7.58
CA LEU A 971 27.56 -2.01 -7.82
C LEU A 971 28.13 -3.39 -7.41
N ASP A 972 29.12 -3.91 -8.13
CA ASP A 972 29.78 -5.18 -7.81
C ASP A 972 30.35 -5.19 -6.38
N GLY A 973 29.82 -6.06 -5.52
CA GLY A 973 30.28 -6.24 -4.14
C GLY A 973 31.75 -6.67 -4.02
N THR A 974 32.39 -7.11 -5.11
CA THR A 974 33.82 -7.43 -5.13
C THR A 974 34.72 -6.24 -5.53
N LEU A 975 34.14 -5.09 -5.91
CA LEU A 975 34.90 -3.92 -6.39
C LEU A 975 35.83 -3.38 -5.29
N PRO A 976 37.17 -3.51 -5.45
CA PRO A 976 38.13 -3.14 -4.42
C PRO A 976 38.04 -1.65 -4.06
N PRO A 977 38.46 -1.21 -2.86
CA PRO A 977 38.20 0.15 -2.36
C PRO A 977 38.65 1.30 -3.27
N ASP A 978 39.66 1.07 -4.12
CA ASP A 978 40.22 2.00 -5.11
C ASP A 978 39.70 1.79 -6.55
N GLY A 979 38.74 0.88 -6.74
CA GLY A 979 38.03 0.65 -8.00
C GLY A 979 37.06 1.78 -8.39
N ASP A 980 36.84 1.94 -9.69
CA ASP A 980 36.08 3.04 -10.27
C ASP A 980 34.58 2.72 -10.33
N ALA A 981 33.81 3.25 -9.37
CA ALA A 981 32.35 3.10 -9.34
C ALA A 981 31.61 3.90 -10.44
N THR A 982 32.33 4.66 -11.28
CA THR A 982 31.76 5.33 -12.46
C THR A 982 31.92 4.52 -13.76
N ASP A 983 32.58 3.36 -13.70
CA ASP A 983 32.64 2.40 -14.82
C ASP A 983 31.30 1.65 -14.92
N PRO A 984 30.54 1.75 -16.03
CA PRO A 984 29.29 1.02 -16.22
C PRO A 984 29.45 -0.50 -16.12
N ALA A 985 30.63 -1.05 -16.42
CA ALA A 985 30.92 -2.47 -16.31
C ALA A 985 31.12 -2.96 -14.86
N ALA A 986 31.13 -2.05 -13.87
CA ALA A 986 31.14 -2.38 -12.45
C ALA A 986 29.73 -2.47 -11.83
N TRP A 987 28.66 -2.31 -12.64
CA TRP A 987 27.27 -2.38 -12.19
C TRP A 987 26.54 -3.56 -12.85
N CYS A 988 25.53 -4.10 -12.18
CA CYS A 988 24.68 -5.18 -12.68
C CYS A 988 23.29 -5.13 -12.02
N PRO A 989 22.30 -5.88 -12.53
CA PRO A 989 21.06 -6.12 -11.79
C PRO A 989 21.34 -6.77 -10.42
N ALA A 990 20.55 -6.44 -9.41
CA ALA A 990 20.44 -7.27 -8.22
C ALA A 990 19.60 -8.53 -8.50
N THR A 991 19.95 -9.63 -7.84
CA THR A 991 19.26 -10.93 -7.96
C THR A 991 18.85 -11.50 -6.59
N GLN A 992 19.15 -10.79 -5.51
CA GLN A 992 18.67 -11.11 -4.17
C GLN A 992 17.28 -10.50 -4.02
N VAL A 993 16.31 -11.22 -3.47
CA VAL A 993 14.95 -10.67 -3.23
C VAL A 993 14.89 -10.02 -1.84
N TYR A 994 14.18 -8.90 -1.73
CA TYR A 994 13.80 -8.26 -0.46
C TYR A 994 12.31 -7.87 -0.50
N GLY A 995 11.68 -7.80 0.67
CA GLY A 995 10.28 -7.38 0.78
C GLY A 995 9.31 -8.26 -0.04
N PRO A 996 8.18 -7.71 -0.51
CA PRO A 996 7.16 -8.43 -1.26
C PRO A 996 7.51 -8.62 -2.75
N GLY A 997 8.74 -9.01 -3.07
CA GLY A 997 9.15 -9.49 -4.40
C GLY A 997 10.26 -8.70 -5.10
N GLY A 998 10.58 -7.48 -4.66
CA GLY A 998 11.58 -6.63 -5.34
C GLY A 998 12.99 -7.20 -5.23
N ALA A 999 13.79 -7.08 -6.29
CA ALA A 999 15.19 -7.52 -6.26
C ALA A 999 16.12 -6.37 -5.82
N GLY A 1000 17.02 -6.64 -4.88
CA GLY A 1000 17.94 -5.70 -4.26
C GLY A 1000 18.59 -6.23 -2.99
N SER A 1001 19.62 -5.53 -2.53
CA SER A 1001 20.35 -5.79 -1.28
C SER A 1001 20.23 -4.65 -0.25
N PRO A 1002 19.08 -3.97 -0.08
CA PRO A 1002 18.97 -2.69 0.63
C PRO A 1002 19.59 -2.70 2.05
N GLY A 1003 20.75 -2.07 2.17
CA GLY A 1003 21.49 -1.94 3.42
C GLY A 1003 22.30 -3.18 3.83
N ALA A 1004 22.27 -4.26 3.05
CA ALA A 1004 23.17 -5.40 3.11
C ALA A 1004 24.30 -5.25 2.07
N PRO A 1005 25.44 -5.95 2.19
CA PRO A 1005 26.50 -5.84 1.17
C PRO A 1005 26.04 -6.43 -0.16
N ASN A 1006 26.12 -5.62 -1.23
CA ASN A 1006 25.83 -6.03 -2.60
C ASN A 1006 26.46 -7.38 -2.96
N ALA A 1007 25.78 -8.14 -3.82
CA ALA A 1007 26.33 -9.38 -4.33
C ALA A 1007 27.53 -9.12 -5.26
N ALA A 1008 28.38 -10.14 -5.42
CA ALA A 1008 29.36 -10.13 -6.49
C ALA A 1008 28.63 -10.10 -7.84
N CYS A 1009 28.92 -9.14 -8.72
CA CYS A 1009 28.30 -9.15 -10.04
C CYS A 1009 28.71 -10.43 -10.80
N PRO A 1010 27.78 -11.10 -11.51
CA PRO A 1010 28.11 -12.30 -12.27
C PRO A 1010 29.20 -11.98 -13.29
N PRO A 1011 30.21 -12.85 -13.48
CA PRO A 1011 31.43 -12.49 -14.20
C PRO A 1011 31.16 -12.36 -15.71
N TRP A 1012 30.93 -11.12 -16.15
CA TRP A 1012 30.81 -10.78 -17.57
C TRP A 1012 32.05 -11.27 -18.34
N PRO A 1013 31.88 -12.01 -19.46
CA PRO A 1013 33.01 -12.45 -20.27
C PRO A 1013 33.69 -11.22 -20.90
N PRO A 1014 35.03 -11.11 -20.82
CA PRO A 1014 35.73 -9.87 -21.17
C PRO A 1014 35.64 -9.56 -22.67
N GLY A 1015 34.81 -8.57 -23.02
CA GLY A 1015 34.82 -7.88 -24.33
C GLY A 1015 33.58 -8.01 -25.20
N LEU A 1016 32.43 -8.48 -24.68
CA LEU A 1016 31.14 -8.47 -25.38
C LEU A 1016 30.01 -7.94 -24.48
N ASP A 1017 30.12 -6.66 -24.12
CA ASP A 1017 28.98 -5.81 -23.78
C ASP A 1017 28.12 -5.53 -25.04
N THR A 1018 27.03 -4.77 -24.91
CA THR A 1018 26.14 -4.43 -26.04
C THR A 1018 26.88 -3.69 -27.16
N ASP A 1019 27.88 -2.86 -26.84
CA ASP A 1019 28.77 -2.19 -27.81
C ASP A 1019 29.72 -3.19 -28.50
N GLY A 1020 30.25 -4.16 -27.77
CA GLY A 1020 31.06 -5.26 -28.29
C GLY A 1020 30.27 -6.20 -29.20
N VAL A 1021 29.02 -6.49 -28.87
CA VAL A 1021 28.11 -7.27 -29.73
C VAL A 1021 27.71 -6.48 -30.98
N PHE A 1022 27.45 -5.19 -30.85
CA PHE A 1022 27.26 -4.29 -31.99
C PHE A 1022 28.49 -4.27 -32.91
N ALA A 1023 29.69 -4.20 -32.33
CA ALA A 1023 30.95 -4.28 -33.07
C ALA A 1023 31.16 -5.65 -33.74
N LEU A 1024 30.81 -6.75 -33.07
CA LEU A 1024 30.89 -8.11 -33.61
C LEU A 1024 29.98 -8.29 -34.83
N PHE A 1025 28.72 -7.85 -34.77
CA PHE A 1025 27.81 -7.85 -35.92
C PHE A 1025 28.28 -6.88 -37.01
N THR A 1026 28.88 -5.74 -36.64
CA THR A 1026 29.42 -4.78 -37.62
C THR A 1026 30.64 -5.33 -38.37
N ASP A 1027 31.59 -5.96 -37.70
CA ASP A 1027 32.78 -6.54 -38.36
C ASP A 1027 32.49 -7.84 -39.11
N ARG A 1028 31.52 -8.65 -38.66
CA ARG A 1028 31.23 -9.97 -39.25
C ARG A 1028 30.07 -9.99 -40.25
N CYS A 1029 29.00 -9.20 -40.05
CA CYS A 1029 27.76 -9.29 -40.84
C CYS A 1029 27.52 -8.11 -41.79
N PHE A 1030 27.91 -6.88 -41.41
CA PHE A 1030 27.68 -5.63 -42.18
C PHE A 1030 28.02 -5.75 -43.67
N GLY A 1031 29.17 -6.37 -44.00
CA GLY A 1031 29.67 -6.50 -45.37
C GLY A 1031 28.75 -7.27 -46.34
N CYS A 1032 27.84 -8.10 -45.82
CA CYS A 1032 26.81 -8.76 -46.62
C CYS A 1032 25.49 -8.00 -46.64
N HIS A 1033 25.08 -7.45 -45.49
CA HIS A 1033 23.75 -6.85 -45.31
C HIS A 1033 23.63 -5.40 -45.84
N LEU A 1034 24.71 -4.60 -45.81
CA LEU A 1034 24.68 -3.17 -46.17
C LEU A 1034 25.59 -2.79 -47.36
N GLY A 1035 25.92 -3.74 -48.25
CA GLY A 1035 26.79 -3.43 -49.41
C GLY A 1035 26.79 -4.36 -50.63
N GLY A 1036 26.03 -5.47 -50.64
CA GLY A 1036 26.04 -6.47 -51.71
C GLY A 1036 24.83 -6.45 -52.66
N GLU A 1037 24.85 -7.27 -53.72
CA GLU A 1037 23.71 -7.52 -54.63
C GLU A 1037 22.50 -8.20 -53.94
N PHE A 1038 22.55 -8.42 -52.62
CA PHE A 1038 21.55 -9.14 -51.81
C PHE A 1038 20.98 -8.31 -50.64
N ALA A 1039 21.19 -6.99 -50.61
CA ALA A 1039 20.76 -6.07 -49.54
C ALA A 1039 19.23 -5.86 -49.41
N HIS A 1040 18.42 -6.86 -49.78
CA HIS A 1040 16.95 -6.87 -49.79
C HIS A 1040 16.37 -8.22 -49.29
N VAL A 1041 17.10 -8.97 -48.45
CA VAL A 1041 16.62 -10.20 -47.80
C VAL A 1041 17.03 -10.19 -46.31
N GLY A 1042 16.04 -10.08 -45.43
CA GLY A 1042 16.20 -9.97 -43.97
C GLY A 1042 16.35 -8.51 -43.49
N ASN A 1043 15.45 -8.07 -42.62
CA ASN A 1043 15.31 -6.68 -42.14
C ASN A 1043 16.30 -6.31 -41.01
N PHE A 1044 17.56 -6.72 -41.12
CA PHE A 1044 18.58 -6.54 -40.07
C PHE A 1044 19.15 -5.11 -40.09
N ASN A 1045 18.47 -4.18 -39.41
CA ASN A 1045 18.82 -2.77 -39.36
C ASN A 1045 19.82 -2.44 -38.24
N MET A 1046 21.12 -2.39 -38.57
CA MET A 1046 22.16 -2.00 -37.63
C MET A 1046 22.08 -0.53 -37.19
N ASP A 1047 21.45 0.37 -37.97
CA ASP A 1047 21.34 1.80 -37.60
C ASP A 1047 20.33 2.05 -36.45
N ALA A 1048 19.68 0.98 -35.94
CA ALA A 1048 18.78 1.00 -34.77
C ALA A 1048 18.97 -0.23 -33.86
N PHE A 1049 20.18 -0.77 -33.77
CA PHE A 1049 20.54 -1.77 -32.75
C PHE A 1049 20.70 -1.08 -31.38
N PRO A 1050 20.24 -1.67 -30.25
CA PRO A 1050 19.61 -2.99 -30.11
C PRO A 1050 18.09 -3.05 -30.35
N GLU A 1051 17.40 -1.90 -30.30
CA GLU A 1051 15.92 -1.79 -30.34
C GLU A 1051 15.25 -2.54 -31.51
N ALA A 1052 15.90 -2.59 -32.68
CA ALA A 1052 15.38 -3.24 -33.87
C ALA A 1052 15.58 -4.77 -33.91
N VAL A 1053 16.19 -5.39 -32.89
CA VAL A 1053 16.50 -6.83 -32.89
C VAL A 1053 16.21 -7.58 -31.58
N ILE A 1054 16.19 -6.91 -30.42
CA ILE A 1054 15.81 -7.53 -29.14
C ILE A 1054 14.29 -7.43 -28.96
N GLY A 1055 13.62 -8.52 -28.56
CA GLY A 1055 12.16 -8.57 -28.43
C GLY A 1055 11.41 -8.68 -29.78
N VAL A 1056 12.04 -8.26 -30.88
CA VAL A 1056 11.40 -8.15 -32.21
C VAL A 1056 11.20 -9.53 -32.88
N PRO A 1057 9.97 -9.89 -33.30
CA PRO A 1057 9.70 -11.10 -34.09
C PRO A 1057 10.49 -11.20 -35.41
N SER A 1058 10.95 -12.40 -35.76
CA SER A 1058 11.69 -12.65 -37.01
C SER A 1058 10.79 -12.71 -38.25
N ASP A 1059 11.08 -11.93 -39.29
CA ASP A 1059 10.37 -11.97 -40.59
C ASP A 1059 10.25 -13.39 -41.18
N ASP A 1060 11.32 -14.19 -41.05
CA ASP A 1060 11.39 -15.57 -41.58
C ASP A 1060 10.53 -16.54 -40.73
N ARG A 1061 10.35 -16.27 -39.44
CA ARG A 1061 9.67 -17.12 -38.45
C ARG A 1061 9.07 -16.25 -37.31
N PRO A 1062 7.88 -15.64 -37.48
CA PRO A 1062 7.35 -14.67 -36.51
C PRO A 1062 7.04 -15.23 -35.11
N ALA A 1063 6.96 -16.55 -34.94
CA ALA A 1063 6.86 -17.22 -33.64
C ALA A 1063 8.21 -17.34 -32.91
N ILE A 1064 9.27 -16.69 -33.40
CA ILE A 1064 10.62 -16.71 -32.82
C ILE A 1064 11.19 -15.28 -32.93
N GLN A 1065 11.68 -14.73 -31.82
CA GLN A 1065 12.28 -13.39 -31.80
C GLN A 1065 13.68 -13.39 -32.44
N LEU A 1066 14.10 -12.27 -33.03
CA LEU A 1066 15.41 -12.07 -33.65
C LEU A 1066 16.52 -12.30 -32.62
N ILE A 1067 16.43 -11.62 -31.48
CA ILE A 1067 17.03 -11.98 -30.19
C ILE A 1067 15.88 -12.10 -29.19
N ALA A 1068 15.76 -13.28 -28.57
CA ALA A 1068 14.88 -13.54 -27.44
C ALA A 1068 15.67 -13.29 -26.14
N PRO A 1069 15.24 -12.37 -25.26
CA PRO A 1069 15.92 -12.16 -23.99
C PRO A 1069 15.92 -13.39 -23.09
N GLY A 1070 17.00 -13.58 -22.34
CA GLY A 1070 17.23 -14.73 -21.45
C GLY A 1070 17.50 -16.05 -22.18
N ASP A 1071 17.28 -16.11 -23.49
CA ASP A 1071 17.25 -17.35 -24.24
C ASP A 1071 18.07 -17.29 -25.55
N ARG A 1072 19.37 -17.65 -25.46
CA ARG A 1072 20.20 -17.89 -26.65
C ARG A 1072 19.68 -19.05 -27.51
N ALA A 1073 18.92 -19.99 -26.96
CA ALA A 1073 18.34 -21.07 -27.74
C ALA A 1073 17.18 -20.55 -28.59
N GLY A 1074 16.18 -19.87 -28.04
CA GLY A 1074 15.08 -19.22 -28.76
C GLY A 1074 15.58 -18.22 -29.80
N SER A 1075 16.59 -17.43 -29.47
CA SER A 1075 17.15 -16.37 -30.34
C SER A 1075 17.45 -16.78 -31.79
N TYR A 1076 16.65 -16.28 -32.73
CA TYR A 1076 16.72 -16.64 -34.15
C TYR A 1076 18.06 -16.29 -34.81
N LEU A 1077 18.63 -15.13 -34.47
CA LEU A 1077 19.94 -14.68 -34.96
C LEU A 1077 21.08 -15.51 -34.37
N PHE A 1078 21.00 -15.92 -33.10
CA PHE A 1078 21.96 -16.84 -32.50
C PHE A 1078 21.98 -18.16 -33.26
N ARG A 1079 20.81 -18.75 -33.54
CA ARG A 1079 20.71 -19.95 -34.38
C ARG A 1079 21.23 -19.76 -35.81
N LYS A 1080 21.13 -18.55 -36.40
CA LYS A 1080 21.72 -18.25 -37.73
C LYS A 1080 23.26 -18.26 -37.69
N VAL A 1081 23.90 -17.71 -36.64
CA VAL A 1081 25.38 -17.69 -36.54
C VAL A 1081 25.97 -18.98 -35.98
N ALA A 1082 25.28 -19.68 -35.09
CA ALA A 1082 25.65 -21.02 -34.61
C ALA A 1082 25.38 -22.12 -35.66
N GLY A 1083 24.46 -21.89 -36.60
CA GLY A 1083 24.15 -22.77 -37.72
C GLY A 1083 22.97 -23.74 -37.50
N SER A 1084 22.34 -23.71 -36.32
CA SER A 1084 21.20 -24.56 -35.93
C SER A 1084 19.82 -24.06 -36.39
N VAL A 1085 19.74 -22.94 -37.13
CA VAL A 1085 18.46 -22.31 -37.53
C VAL A 1085 17.48 -23.23 -38.27
N VAL A 1086 17.99 -24.19 -39.04
CA VAL A 1086 17.17 -25.15 -39.79
C VAL A 1086 16.47 -26.15 -38.86
N GLU A 1087 17.04 -26.41 -37.69
CA GLU A 1087 16.49 -27.32 -36.68
C GLU A 1087 15.31 -26.68 -35.93
N ALA A 1088 15.27 -25.34 -35.86
CA ALA A 1088 14.10 -24.55 -35.42
C ALA A 1088 13.08 -24.25 -36.55
N GLY A 1089 13.23 -24.90 -37.71
CA GLY A 1089 12.36 -24.71 -38.87
C GLY A 1089 12.52 -23.37 -39.60
N GLY A 1090 13.61 -22.63 -39.38
CA GLY A 1090 13.96 -21.44 -40.15
C GLY A 1090 14.72 -21.76 -41.45
N GLU A 1091 14.64 -20.87 -42.44
CA GLU A 1091 15.32 -21.06 -43.73
C GLU A 1091 16.73 -20.43 -43.77
N GLY A 1092 17.56 -20.90 -44.71
CA GLY A 1092 18.86 -20.31 -45.04
C GLY A 1092 20.07 -21.21 -44.74
N ALA A 1093 21.22 -20.57 -44.52
CA ALA A 1093 22.49 -21.20 -44.19
C ALA A 1093 23.21 -20.39 -43.10
N MET A 1094 24.17 -21.04 -42.43
CA MET A 1094 24.98 -20.44 -41.36
C MET A 1094 25.59 -19.09 -41.77
N MET A 1095 25.47 -18.09 -40.89
CA MET A 1095 25.96 -16.73 -41.08
C MET A 1095 27.33 -16.51 -40.43
N PRO A 1096 28.20 -15.65 -40.99
CA PRO A 1096 28.06 -14.96 -42.27
C PRO A 1096 28.17 -15.91 -43.46
N ILE A 1097 27.35 -15.71 -44.51
CA ILE A 1097 27.31 -16.62 -45.67
C ILE A 1097 28.68 -16.74 -46.35
N GLY A 1098 29.24 -17.94 -46.32
CA GLY A 1098 30.57 -18.24 -46.88
C GLY A 1098 31.75 -18.02 -45.94
N GLY A 1099 31.50 -17.47 -44.75
CA GLY A 1099 32.49 -17.22 -43.69
C GLY A 1099 33.43 -16.03 -43.94
N PRO A 1100 34.35 -15.74 -42.99
CA PRO A 1100 34.62 -16.51 -41.78
C PRO A 1100 33.47 -16.46 -40.77
N PHE A 1101 33.09 -17.62 -40.25
CA PHE A 1101 32.14 -17.72 -39.14
C PHE A 1101 32.72 -17.12 -37.86
N LEU A 1102 31.86 -16.87 -36.88
CA LEU A 1102 32.27 -16.60 -35.51
C LEU A 1102 33.02 -17.83 -34.98
N ASP A 1103 34.07 -17.63 -34.18
CA ASP A 1103 34.73 -18.73 -33.47
C ASP A 1103 34.00 -19.09 -32.16
N ALA A 1104 34.50 -20.11 -31.44
CA ALA A 1104 33.83 -20.63 -30.25
C ALA A 1104 33.78 -19.63 -29.08
N ALA A 1105 34.71 -18.66 -29.00
CA ALA A 1105 34.66 -17.61 -27.99
C ALA A 1105 33.70 -16.48 -28.41
N GLU A 1106 33.67 -16.13 -29.70
CA GLU A 1106 32.71 -15.16 -30.24
C GLU A 1106 31.26 -15.68 -30.16
N LEU A 1107 31.03 -16.98 -30.38
CA LEU A 1107 29.71 -17.60 -30.21
C LEU A 1107 29.33 -17.73 -28.73
N GLU A 1108 30.24 -18.15 -27.86
CA GLU A 1108 29.92 -18.32 -26.43
C GLU A 1108 29.65 -16.97 -25.76
N GLY A 1109 30.46 -15.95 -26.04
CA GLY A 1109 30.24 -14.60 -25.48
C GLY A 1109 29.00 -13.92 -26.03
N LEU A 1110 28.65 -14.12 -27.31
CA LEU A 1110 27.35 -13.67 -27.84
C LEU A 1110 26.19 -14.40 -27.15
N GLY A 1111 26.33 -15.69 -26.85
CA GLY A 1111 25.31 -16.45 -26.12
C GLY A 1111 25.15 -15.98 -24.68
N GLN A 1112 26.25 -15.71 -23.99
CA GLN A 1112 26.24 -15.20 -22.61
C GLN A 1112 25.68 -13.77 -22.52
N TRP A 1113 25.89 -12.93 -23.54
CA TRP A 1113 25.18 -11.66 -23.65
C TRP A 1113 23.67 -11.84 -23.82
N ILE A 1114 23.20 -12.85 -24.58
CA ILE A 1114 21.76 -13.12 -24.77
C ILE A 1114 21.09 -13.67 -23.50
N ASP A 1115 21.72 -14.64 -22.83
CA ASP A 1115 21.19 -15.21 -21.58
C ASP A 1115 21.19 -14.17 -20.43
N GLY A 1116 22.02 -13.13 -20.54
CA GLY A 1116 22.05 -12.00 -19.62
C GLY A 1116 21.02 -10.89 -19.91
N LEU A 1117 20.19 -11.03 -20.95
CA LEU A 1117 19.11 -10.08 -21.23
C LEU A 1117 17.86 -10.44 -20.41
N ALA A 1118 17.18 -9.48 -19.79
CA ALA A 1118 15.88 -9.71 -19.14
C ALA A 1118 14.71 -9.72 -20.17
N PRO A 1119 13.68 -10.58 -20.00
CA PRO A 1119 12.43 -10.49 -20.77
C PRO A 1119 11.75 -9.12 -20.67
N PRO A 1120 11.05 -8.66 -21.73
CA PRO A 1120 10.36 -7.37 -21.78
C PRO A 1120 8.86 -7.45 -21.41
#